data_AF-A0A3B0Z5Q4-F1
#
_entry.id   AF-A0A3B0Z5Q4-F1
#
_cell.length_a   1.000
_cell.length_b   1.000
_cell.length_c   1.000
_cell.angle_alpha   90.00
_cell.angle_beta   90.00
_cell.angle_gamma   90.00
#
_symmetry.space_group_name_H-M   'P 1'
#
loop_
_entity.id
_entity.type
_entity.pdbx_description
1 polymer ?
#
loop_
_entity_poly.entity_id
_entity_poly.type
_entity_poly.pdbx_seq_one_letter_code
_entity_poly.pdbx_strand_id
1 'polypeptide(L)'
;MIKLRSISRFDYLGMDSSSLVKQLNQRLHYTVGQAPDKANNRSWYQSLTYVIRDKLLDRWYHCANEYNKKGTRRVYYLSLEFLLGRLLQNALINLDCEKEIRHALLKLGLDLEQIRDCEPDAALGNGGLGRLAACFLDSMATLGIPGFGYGIRYEYGMFKQRIEKGYQIEHPDSWLRYGNPWEIPKPDLIYHVRFFGHVTDHKDHNGRVHQEWCDTQDVMAMAYDMFIPGFANNHITRLRLWSAKSSRDFDLQYFNEGNYIKAMQDKTASENLSRVLYPDDSTEVGRVLRLQQEYFFVSAALQDILRKHNEVYNDLSQLAEYVAIQLNDTHPAIAVPELMRLLIDEQQFEWDAAWDICTSTFSYTNHTLMPESLESWPVALIDRLLPRHMQIIYEINKRLMEQVRRDFPNDHDKPRRVSLIDESGERKVRMANLAVAGSHKVNGVSQLHSELLQTTLFSDFNQIFPDKFISLTNGINPRRWLRLINPDLAKLISKTIGSDWIKNLDSLRNLVDFSQNKRFHQKYSEVKLNNKKRLAHIIESRIGIAIDSNSMFDVHIKRIHEYKRQLLKMLHVITLYNKLCDKPQSEIVARTVIISGKAAPGYMLAKQIIKLINDVADIINNNPATNHKLKILYIPNYDVSTAGDIIPATDLSEQISLAGTEASGTGNMKLALNGALTIGTLDGANIEMRDHIGADNIFIFGLTAEQAKKNNDGKYKPREYLRSNEDLSRAIDMIEEGYFSPDNRKRHYPIVDALTRSDPYMVLADFAAYAQAQNDVETCYKNKFEWTRKSILNIAGMGYFSSDRTIREYAQKVWKIKT
;
A
#
# COMPACT_ATOMS: atom_id res chain seq x y z
N MET A 1 -22.30 -10.13 35.50
CA MET A 1 -22.99 -9.68 34.27
C MET A 1 -24.46 -10.09 34.33
N ILE A 2 -25.34 -9.11 34.51
CA ILE A 2 -26.79 -9.30 34.66
C ILE A 2 -27.40 -9.84 33.35
N LYS A 3 -28.39 -10.75 33.49
CA LYS A 3 -29.25 -11.30 32.44
C LYS A 3 -29.94 -10.19 31.62
N LEU A 4 -29.30 -9.71 30.56
CA LEU A 4 -29.91 -8.85 29.52
C LEU A 4 -30.13 -9.60 28.19
N ARG A 5 -30.01 -10.94 28.19
CA ARG A 5 -29.96 -11.75 26.96
C ARG A 5 -31.31 -11.99 26.25
N SER A 6 -32.45 -11.54 26.79
CA SER A 6 -33.76 -11.86 26.19
C SER A 6 -34.61 -10.68 25.68
N ILE A 7 -34.28 -9.43 26.02
CA ILE A 7 -35.06 -8.24 25.57
C ILE A 7 -34.45 -7.59 24.33
N SER A 8 -33.16 -7.84 24.06
CA SER A 8 -32.43 -7.32 22.90
C SER A 8 -32.36 -8.38 21.78
N ARG A 9 -33.47 -8.57 21.06
CA ARG A 9 -33.38 -9.06 19.68
C ARG A 9 -33.57 -7.85 18.80
N PHE A 10 -32.49 -7.36 18.20
CA PHE A 10 -32.60 -6.39 17.12
C PHE A 10 -33.38 -7.04 15.99
N ASP A 11 -34.50 -6.44 15.58
CA ASP A 11 -35.26 -6.89 14.41
C ASP A 11 -34.32 -6.90 13.20
N TYR A 12 -34.25 -8.02 12.50
CA TYR A 12 -33.38 -8.16 11.34
C TYR A 12 -33.73 -7.08 10.31
N LEU A 13 -32.77 -6.19 10.03
CA LEU A 13 -33.01 -5.08 9.13
C LEU A 13 -33.24 -5.63 7.71
N GLY A 14 -34.46 -5.52 7.19
CA GLY A 14 -34.83 -6.01 5.85
C GLY A 14 -33.95 -5.44 4.73
N MET A 15 -33.77 -6.24 3.67
CA MET A 15 -33.01 -5.90 2.46
C MET A 15 -33.91 -5.66 1.25
N ASP A 16 -35.22 -5.83 1.38
CA ASP A 16 -36.15 -5.47 0.32
C ASP A 16 -36.21 -3.94 0.15
N SER A 17 -36.62 -3.53 -1.05
CA SER A 17 -36.65 -2.12 -1.43
C SER A 17 -37.48 -1.24 -0.49
N SER A 18 -38.60 -1.72 0.04
CA SER A 18 -39.46 -0.94 0.95
C SER A 18 -38.80 -0.75 2.31
N SER A 19 -38.19 -1.80 2.85
CA SER A 19 -37.40 -1.73 4.07
C SER A 19 -36.20 -0.79 3.93
N LEU A 20 -35.50 -0.82 2.79
CA LEU A 20 -34.35 0.05 2.53
C LEU A 20 -34.76 1.52 2.42
N VAL A 21 -35.86 1.83 1.71
CA VAL A 21 -36.40 3.20 1.63
C VAL A 21 -36.75 3.73 3.02
N LYS A 22 -37.37 2.90 3.88
CA LYS A 22 -37.67 3.28 5.26
C LYS A 22 -36.40 3.54 6.07
N GLN A 23 -35.41 2.65 6.00
CA GLN A 23 -34.12 2.79 6.70
C GLN A 23 -33.37 4.05 6.26
N LEU A 24 -33.30 4.32 4.95
CA LEU A 24 -32.67 5.51 4.39
C LEU A 24 -33.34 6.80 4.89
N ASN A 25 -34.68 6.87 4.89
CA ASN A 25 -35.39 8.02 5.44
C ASN A 25 -35.18 8.16 6.95
N GLN A 26 -35.19 7.06 7.71
CA GLN A 26 -34.92 7.09 9.14
C GLN A 26 -33.51 7.59 9.46
N ARG A 27 -32.48 7.11 8.75
CA ARG A 27 -31.10 7.57 8.93
C ARG A 27 -30.94 9.04 8.50
N LEU A 28 -31.61 9.45 7.42
CA LEU A 28 -31.61 10.85 7.01
C LEU A 28 -32.24 11.76 8.09
N HIS A 29 -33.40 11.37 8.61
CA HIS A 29 -34.14 12.17 9.58
C HIS A 29 -33.48 12.19 10.97
N TYR A 30 -33.20 11.02 11.54
CA TYR A 30 -32.76 10.91 12.93
C TYR A 30 -31.24 10.95 13.12
N THR A 31 -30.45 10.57 12.11
CA THR A 31 -28.98 10.54 12.21
C THR A 31 -28.34 11.73 11.51
N VAL A 32 -28.76 12.04 10.28
CA VAL A 32 -28.23 13.20 9.53
C VAL A 32 -28.95 14.50 9.93
N GLY A 33 -30.17 14.42 10.45
CA GLY A 33 -30.93 15.59 10.91
C GLY A 33 -31.54 16.41 9.77
N GLN A 34 -31.91 15.78 8.65
CA GLN A 34 -32.48 16.47 7.49
C GLN A 34 -33.81 15.87 7.03
N ALA A 35 -34.67 16.72 6.46
CA ALA A 35 -35.87 16.30 5.75
C ALA A 35 -35.53 15.94 4.28
N PRO A 36 -36.23 14.96 3.66
CA PRO A 36 -35.95 14.53 2.29
C PRO A 36 -35.93 15.65 1.24
N ASP A 37 -36.79 16.66 1.37
CA ASP A 37 -36.92 17.80 0.46
C ASP A 37 -35.78 18.82 0.56
N LYS A 38 -34.97 18.75 1.63
CA LYS A 38 -33.80 19.61 1.86
C LYS A 38 -32.47 18.88 1.73
N ALA A 39 -32.50 17.56 1.54
CA ALA A 39 -31.31 16.73 1.53
C ALA A 39 -30.56 16.79 0.19
N ASN A 40 -29.26 17.01 0.26
CA ASN A 40 -28.37 16.92 -0.90
C ASN A 40 -27.74 15.52 -1.02
N ASN A 41 -27.00 15.28 -2.10
CA ASN A 41 -26.35 13.98 -2.36
C ASN A 41 -25.42 13.53 -1.22
N ARG A 42 -24.78 14.47 -0.50
CA ARG A 42 -23.93 14.17 0.64
C ARG A 42 -24.73 13.65 1.83
N SER A 43 -25.87 14.26 2.13
CA SER A 43 -26.77 13.81 3.19
C SER A 43 -27.29 12.40 2.91
N TRP A 44 -27.64 12.12 1.65
CA TRP A 44 -28.04 10.78 1.21
C TRP A 44 -26.88 9.77 1.23
N TYR A 45 -25.66 10.19 0.89
CA TYR A 45 -24.45 9.38 1.08
C TYR A 45 -24.26 8.97 2.53
N GLN A 46 -24.32 9.92 3.47
CA GLN A 46 -24.19 9.60 4.90
C GLN A 46 -25.29 8.64 5.35
N SER A 47 -26.54 8.91 4.96
CA SER A 47 -27.68 8.05 5.28
C SER A 47 -27.47 6.62 4.76
N LEU A 48 -27.10 6.46 3.49
CA LEU A 48 -26.82 5.16 2.89
C LEU A 48 -25.67 4.45 3.58
N THR A 49 -24.56 5.15 3.86
CA THR A 49 -23.42 4.54 4.57
C THR A 49 -23.82 4.05 5.95
N TYR A 50 -24.64 4.78 6.71
CA TYR A 50 -25.12 4.29 8.01
C TYR A 50 -25.97 3.03 7.87
N VAL A 51 -26.88 2.97 6.90
CA VAL A 51 -27.68 1.77 6.63
C VAL A 51 -26.78 0.57 6.33
N ILE A 52 -25.75 0.74 5.49
CA ILE A 52 -24.81 -0.34 5.17
C ILE A 52 -23.95 -0.72 6.38
N ARG A 53 -23.46 0.26 7.14
CA ARG A 53 -22.66 0.04 8.36
C ARG A 53 -23.42 -0.76 9.41
N ASP A 54 -24.72 -0.50 9.58
CA ASP A 54 -25.56 -1.28 10.49
C ASP A 54 -25.57 -2.77 10.12
N LYS A 55 -25.69 -3.10 8.82
CA LYS A 55 -25.61 -4.50 8.35
C LYS A 55 -24.25 -5.13 8.63
N LEU A 56 -23.17 -4.37 8.47
CA LEU A 56 -21.81 -4.84 8.74
C LEU A 56 -21.63 -5.14 10.23
N LEU A 57 -22.22 -4.31 11.11
CA LEU A 57 -22.17 -4.53 12.55
C LEU A 57 -22.89 -5.80 12.98
N ASP A 58 -24.11 -6.02 12.49
CA ASP A 58 -24.88 -7.23 12.80
C ASP A 58 -24.06 -8.48 12.44
N ARG A 59 -23.53 -8.54 11.22
CA ARG A 59 -22.68 -9.65 10.76
C ARG A 59 -21.42 -9.79 11.60
N TRP A 60 -20.76 -8.68 11.94
CA TRP A 60 -19.54 -8.70 12.74
C TRP A 60 -19.78 -9.25 14.16
N TYR A 61 -20.84 -8.84 14.85
CA TYR A 61 -21.17 -9.36 16.17
C TYR A 61 -21.43 -10.86 16.15
N HIS A 62 -22.11 -11.36 15.11
CA HIS A 62 -22.28 -12.80 14.90
C HIS A 62 -20.93 -13.51 14.72
N CYS A 63 -20.06 -13.02 13.84
CA CYS A 63 -18.72 -13.61 13.63
C CYS A 63 -17.86 -13.59 14.90
N ALA A 64 -17.80 -12.46 15.60
CA ALA A 64 -16.99 -12.31 16.81
C ALA A 64 -17.43 -13.30 17.90
N ASN A 65 -18.75 -13.48 18.07
CA ASN A 65 -19.30 -14.45 19.01
C ASN A 65 -18.95 -15.90 18.63
N GLU A 66 -18.97 -16.24 17.35
CA GLU A 66 -18.57 -17.58 16.89
C GLU A 66 -17.08 -17.85 17.10
N TYR A 67 -16.21 -16.88 16.78
CA TYR A 67 -14.77 -17.01 16.98
C TYR A 67 -14.41 -17.16 18.45
N ASN A 68 -15.07 -16.44 19.35
CA ASN A 68 -14.92 -16.61 20.79
C ASN A 68 -15.34 -18.02 21.25
N LYS A 69 -16.53 -18.49 20.82
CA LYS A 69 -17.04 -19.82 21.21
C LYS A 69 -16.16 -20.98 20.74
N LYS A 70 -15.55 -20.86 19.57
CA LYS A 70 -14.72 -21.90 18.96
C LYS A 70 -13.25 -21.84 19.38
N GLY A 71 -12.82 -20.83 20.14
CA GLY A 71 -11.40 -20.63 20.47
C GLY A 71 -10.52 -20.48 19.23
N THR A 72 -10.99 -19.80 18.19
CA THR A 72 -10.26 -19.77 16.90
C THR A 72 -9.06 -18.83 16.97
N ARG A 73 -7.89 -19.31 16.49
CA ARG A 73 -6.68 -18.49 16.33
C ARG A 73 -6.95 -17.27 15.43
N ARG A 74 -6.44 -16.11 15.83
CA ARG A 74 -6.66 -14.80 15.19
C ARG A 74 -5.39 -14.26 14.56
N VAL A 75 -5.56 -13.57 13.45
CA VAL A 75 -4.47 -12.85 12.78
C VAL A 75 -4.60 -11.36 13.09
N TYR A 76 -3.53 -10.76 13.56
CA TYR A 76 -3.39 -9.33 13.72
C TYR A 76 -2.34 -8.81 12.75
N TYR A 77 -2.78 -8.05 11.76
CA TYR A 77 -1.94 -7.49 10.72
C TYR A 77 -1.60 -6.04 11.09
N LEU A 78 -0.36 -5.81 11.51
CA LEU A 78 0.14 -4.50 11.93
C LEU A 78 0.76 -3.80 10.72
N SER A 79 0.20 -2.66 10.34
CA SER A 79 0.76 -1.84 9.28
C SER A 79 0.56 -0.36 9.56
N LEU A 80 1.59 0.43 9.25
CA LEU A 80 1.52 1.87 9.36
C LEU A 80 0.57 2.49 8.32
N GLU A 81 0.25 1.78 7.23
CA GLU A 81 -0.67 2.27 6.19
C GLU A 81 -1.73 1.26 5.73
N PHE A 82 -2.93 1.76 5.45
CA PHE A 82 -4.05 1.04 4.84
C PHE A 82 -4.69 1.88 3.73
N LEU A 83 -4.30 1.64 2.48
CA LEU A 83 -4.81 2.39 1.33
C LEU A 83 -6.15 1.80 0.85
N LEU A 84 -7.22 1.98 1.63
CA LEU A 84 -8.54 1.35 1.40
C LEU A 84 -9.24 1.83 0.12
N GLY A 85 -9.10 3.13 -0.16
CA GLY A 85 -9.93 3.86 -1.12
C GLY A 85 -11.37 4.04 -0.64
N ARG A 86 -12.26 4.47 -1.53
CA ARG A 86 -13.72 4.53 -1.27
C ARG A 86 -14.29 3.15 -0.86
N LEU A 87 -15.12 3.12 0.17
CA LEU A 87 -15.65 1.91 0.79
C LEU A 87 -17.08 1.57 0.38
N LEU A 88 -17.92 2.56 0.04
CA LEU A 88 -19.35 2.33 -0.21
C LEU A 88 -19.58 1.28 -1.29
N GLN A 89 -19.00 1.47 -2.47
CA GLN A 89 -19.17 0.51 -3.55
C GLN A 89 -18.61 -0.87 -3.23
N ASN A 90 -17.47 -0.91 -2.54
CA ASN A 90 -16.85 -2.17 -2.16
C ASN A 90 -17.73 -2.94 -1.18
N ALA A 91 -18.36 -2.25 -0.22
CA ALA A 91 -19.33 -2.84 0.68
C ALA A 91 -20.57 -3.34 -0.07
N LEU A 92 -21.14 -2.57 -0.99
CA LEU A 92 -22.30 -3.00 -1.79
C LEU A 92 -22.03 -4.25 -2.62
N ILE A 93 -20.83 -4.33 -3.23
CA ILE A 93 -20.40 -5.49 -4.01
C ILE A 93 -20.18 -6.71 -3.11
N ASN A 94 -19.51 -6.54 -1.97
CA ASN A 94 -19.17 -7.66 -1.09
C ASN A 94 -20.39 -8.19 -0.33
N LEU A 95 -21.34 -7.32 0.02
CA LEU A 95 -22.63 -7.70 0.59
C LEU A 95 -23.63 -8.25 -0.45
N ASP A 96 -23.30 -8.13 -1.73
CA ASP A 96 -24.13 -8.51 -2.89
C ASP A 96 -25.53 -7.87 -2.85
N CYS A 97 -25.60 -6.57 -2.55
CA CYS A 97 -26.87 -5.84 -2.35
C CYS A 97 -27.04 -4.59 -3.22
N GLU A 98 -26.16 -4.39 -4.21
CA GLU A 98 -26.18 -3.19 -5.04
C GLU A 98 -27.49 -3.02 -5.81
N LYS A 99 -28.10 -4.12 -6.29
CA LYS A 99 -29.33 -4.07 -7.06
C LYS A 99 -30.50 -3.56 -6.22
N GLU A 100 -30.63 -4.07 -5.00
CA GLU A 100 -31.66 -3.69 -4.03
C GLU A 100 -31.52 -2.21 -3.64
N ILE A 101 -30.27 -1.77 -3.41
CA ILE A 101 -29.96 -0.37 -3.10
C ILE A 101 -30.28 0.55 -4.28
N ARG A 102 -29.90 0.18 -5.51
CA ARG A 102 -30.26 0.95 -6.72
C ARG A 102 -31.77 1.08 -6.85
N HIS A 103 -32.53 0.00 -6.68
CA HIS A 103 -33.99 0.07 -6.73
C HIS A 103 -34.58 0.96 -5.62
N ALA A 104 -34.03 0.92 -4.40
CA ALA A 104 -34.47 1.79 -3.30
C ALA A 104 -34.17 3.27 -3.57
N LEU A 105 -32.97 3.60 -4.06
CA LEU A 105 -32.58 4.96 -4.42
C LEU A 105 -33.41 5.51 -5.58
N LEU A 106 -33.69 4.70 -6.61
CA LEU A 106 -34.55 5.10 -7.73
C LEU A 106 -35.96 5.49 -7.27
N LYS A 107 -36.55 4.79 -6.29
CA LYS A 107 -37.84 5.17 -5.69
C LYS A 107 -37.81 6.51 -4.97
N LEU A 108 -36.63 6.94 -4.53
CA LEU A 108 -36.39 8.25 -3.91
C LEU A 108 -35.96 9.32 -4.93
N GLY A 109 -35.88 8.98 -6.22
CA GLY A 109 -35.40 9.88 -7.27
C GLY A 109 -33.89 10.14 -7.23
N LEU A 110 -33.11 9.22 -6.63
CA LEU A 110 -31.67 9.37 -6.40
C LEU A 110 -30.85 8.47 -7.32
N ASP A 111 -29.67 8.95 -7.70
CA ASP A 111 -28.68 8.22 -8.49
C ASP A 111 -27.52 7.73 -7.61
N LEU A 112 -27.20 6.44 -7.69
CA LEU A 112 -26.18 5.82 -6.83
C LEU A 112 -24.79 6.36 -7.17
N GLU A 113 -24.52 6.64 -8.44
CA GLU A 113 -23.26 7.14 -8.96
C GLU A 113 -22.94 8.51 -8.34
N GLN A 114 -23.90 9.45 -8.39
CA GLN A 114 -23.76 10.76 -7.76
C GLN A 114 -23.57 10.69 -6.24
N ILE A 115 -24.28 9.77 -5.58
CA ILE A 115 -24.15 9.55 -4.12
C ILE A 115 -22.75 9.03 -3.78
N ARG A 116 -22.24 8.05 -4.54
CA ARG A 116 -20.92 7.46 -4.29
C ARG A 116 -19.78 8.42 -4.57
N ASP A 117 -19.94 9.36 -5.50
CA ASP A 117 -18.93 10.37 -5.79
C ASP A 117 -18.75 11.41 -4.67
N CYS A 118 -19.70 11.46 -3.72
CA CYS A 118 -19.56 12.26 -2.51
C CYS A 118 -18.58 11.66 -1.49
N GLU A 119 -18.19 10.38 -1.65
CA GLU A 119 -17.27 9.71 -0.74
C GLU A 119 -15.81 10.15 -0.98
N PRO A 120 -15.10 10.71 0.02
CA PRO A 120 -13.66 10.90 -0.08
C PRO A 120 -12.93 9.57 0.04
N ASP A 121 -11.79 9.41 -0.64
CA ASP A 121 -10.88 8.30 -0.35
C ASP A 121 -10.33 8.41 1.07
N ALA A 122 -10.21 7.27 1.76
CA ALA A 122 -9.59 7.25 3.08
C ALA A 122 -8.08 7.53 2.97
N ALA A 123 -7.63 8.67 3.51
CA ALA A 123 -6.24 9.09 3.46
C ALA A 123 -5.40 8.38 4.54
N LEU A 124 -5.35 7.06 4.47
CA LEU A 124 -4.71 6.18 5.46
C LEU A 124 -3.50 5.42 4.91
N GLY A 125 -3.08 5.72 3.68
CA GLY A 125 -1.91 5.10 3.06
C GLY A 125 -1.36 5.91 1.89
N ASN A 126 -0.22 5.47 1.37
CA ASN A 126 0.51 6.11 0.29
C ASN A 126 0.68 5.17 -0.91
N GLY A 127 1.20 3.96 -0.67
CA GLY A 127 1.79 3.14 -1.73
C GLY A 127 1.28 1.71 -1.87
N GLY A 128 2.15 0.89 -2.45
CA GLY A 128 1.90 -0.54 -2.69
C GLY A 128 1.73 -1.35 -1.41
N LEU A 129 2.46 -1.00 -0.35
CA LEU A 129 2.40 -1.64 0.97
C LEU A 129 1.00 -1.45 1.60
N GLY A 130 0.51 -0.22 1.71
CA GLY A 130 -0.82 0.07 2.24
C GLY A 130 -1.94 -0.49 1.36
N ARG A 131 -1.73 -0.55 0.04
CA ARG A 131 -2.72 -1.16 -0.86
C ARG A 131 -2.77 -2.68 -0.75
N LEU A 132 -1.63 -3.31 -0.48
CA LEU A 132 -1.54 -4.74 -0.20
C LEU A 132 -2.25 -5.06 1.11
N ALA A 133 -1.98 -4.31 2.19
CA ALA A 133 -2.66 -4.46 3.47
C ALA A 133 -4.19 -4.39 3.30
N ALA A 134 -4.68 -3.41 2.53
CA ALA A 134 -6.10 -3.30 2.22
C ALA A 134 -6.65 -4.46 1.36
N CYS A 135 -5.87 -5.04 0.44
CA CYS A 135 -6.26 -6.25 -0.29
C CYS A 135 -6.32 -7.47 0.64
N PHE A 136 -5.38 -7.59 1.57
CA PHE A 136 -5.28 -8.68 2.54
C PHE A 136 -6.44 -8.69 3.53
N LEU A 137 -6.89 -7.53 4.01
CA LEU A 137 -8.10 -7.45 4.86
C LEU A 137 -9.35 -7.98 4.12
N ASP A 138 -9.53 -7.61 2.86
CA ASP A 138 -10.65 -8.06 2.02
C ASP A 138 -10.56 -9.58 1.73
N SER A 139 -9.37 -10.10 1.46
CA SER A 139 -9.14 -11.54 1.28
C SER A 139 -9.31 -12.36 2.55
N MET A 140 -8.83 -11.89 3.71
CA MET A 140 -9.09 -12.54 5.00
C MET A 140 -10.59 -12.62 5.28
N ALA A 141 -11.34 -11.53 5.02
CA ALA A 141 -12.79 -11.52 5.19
C ALA A 141 -13.47 -12.51 4.21
N THR A 142 -13.04 -12.53 2.95
CA THR A 142 -13.60 -13.40 1.90
C THR A 142 -13.36 -14.88 2.19
N LEU A 143 -12.21 -15.22 2.77
CA LEU A 143 -11.83 -16.59 3.15
C LEU A 143 -12.32 -16.98 4.56
N GLY A 144 -13.01 -16.09 5.27
CA GLY A 144 -13.51 -16.37 6.62
C GLY A 144 -12.44 -16.46 7.72
N ILE A 145 -11.22 -16.01 7.43
CA ILE A 145 -10.10 -15.96 8.38
C ILE A 145 -10.39 -14.88 9.44
N PRO A 146 -10.28 -15.18 10.75
CA PRO A 146 -10.46 -14.20 11.82
C PRO A 146 -9.34 -13.14 11.85
N GLY A 147 -9.39 -12.21 10.90
CA GLY A 147 -8.40 -11.16 10.71
C GLY A 147 -8.74 -9.84 11.39
N PHE A 148 -7.70 -9.13 11.81
CA PHE A 148 -7.74 -7.76 12.30
C PHE A 148 -6.62 -6.95 11.66
N GLY A 149 -6.93 -5.72 11.23
CA GLY A 149 -5.91 -4.73 10.90
C GLY A 149 -5.68 -3.78 12.06
N TYR A 150 -4.44 -3.41 12.36
CA TYR A 150 -4.09 -2.31 13.26
C TYR A 150 -3.20 -1.29 12.56
N GLY A 151 -3.56 -0.02 12.70
CA GLY A 151 -2.78 1.12 12.21
C GLY A 151 -3.14 2.43 12.92
N ILE A 152 -2.80 3.56 12.33
CA ILE A 152 -3.06 4.90 12.87
C ILE A 152 -4.19 5.57 12.09
N ARG A 153 -5.05 6.32 12.79
CA ARG A 153 -6.10 7.14 12.19
C ARG A 153 -5.55 8.51 11.82
N TYR A 154 -4.92 8.62 10.64
CA TYR A 154 -4.36 9.89 10.17
C TYR A 154 -5.44 10.92 9.83
N GLU A 155 -5.29 12.14 10.35
CA GLU A 155 -6.24 13.23 10.05
C GLU A 155 -6.10 13.80 8.64
N TYR A 156 -4.88 13.88 8.12
CA TYR A 156 -4.53 14.53 6.86
C TYR A 156 -3.83 13.62 5.85
N GLY A 157 -3.77 12.31 6.14
CA GLY A 157 -3.01 11.33 5.36
C GLY A 157 -1.58 11.76 5.10
N MET A 158 -1.04 11.45 3.93
CA MET A 158 0.29 11.92 3.52
C MET A 158 0.21 13.36 3.00
N PHE A 159 -0.49 13.55 1.87
CA PHE A 159 -0.92 14.85 1.33
C PHE A 159 -1.80 14.64 0.09
N LYS A 160 -2.58 15.66 -0.24
CA LYS A 160 -3.25 15.84 -1.53
C LYS A 160 -2.34 16.59 -2.49
N GLN A 161 -2.05 15.97 -3.63
CA GLN A 161 -1.14 16.54 -4.62
C GLN A 161 -1.91 17.55 -5.50
N ARG A 162 -1.30 18.70 -5.78
CA ARG A 162 -1.68 19.56 -6.90
C ARG A 162 -0.48 19.79 -7.80
N ILE A 163 -0.75 20.11 -9.05
CA ILE A 163 0.28 20.51 -10.01
C ILE A 163 0.07 21.99 -10.31
N GLU A 164 1.04 22.81 -9.92
CA GLU A 164 1.03 24.26 -10.16
C GLU A 164 2.27 24.63 -10.96
N LYS A 165 2.09 25.23 -12.15
CA LYS A 165 3.18 25.54 -13.09
C LYS A 165 4.10 24.33 -13.37
N GLY A 166 3.53 23.13 -13.42
CA GLY A 166 4.24 21.87 -13.62
C GLY A 166 4.95 21.30 -12.38
N TYR A 167 4.90 21.98 -11.24
CA TYR A 167 5.48 21.49 -9.97
C TYR A 167 4.44 20.79 -9.11
N GLN A 168 4.87 19.75 -8.38
CA GLN A 168 4.09 19.18 -7.30
C GLN A 168 4.02 20.17 -6.13
N ILE A 169 2.80 20.45 -5.67
CA ILE A 169 2.50 21.19 -4.44
C ILE A 169 1.71 20.27 -3.49
N GLU A 170 2.17 20.17 -2.25
CA GLU A 170 1.51 19.39 -1.21
C GLU A 170 0.46 20.20 -0.45
N HIS A 171 -0.77 19.68 -0.37
CA HIS A 171 -1.82 20.21 0.50
C HIS A 171 -2.27 19.15 1.50
N PRO A 172 -2.80 19.52 2.68
CA PRO A 172 -3.38 18.56 3.61
C PRO A 172 -4.56 17.79 2.97
N ASP A 173 -4.61 16.47 3.15
CA ASP A 173 -5.74 15.66 2.67
C ASP A 173 -6.87 15.63 3.71
N SER A 174 -7.75 16.63 3.69
CA SER A 174 -8.83 16.80 4.70
C SER A 174 -10.01 15.82 4.52
N TRP A 175 -9.75 14.52 4.38
CA TRP A 175 -10.77 13.49 4.17
C TRP A 175 -11.80 13.40 5.31
N LEU A 176 -11.40 13.78 6.54
CA LEU A 176 -12.26 13.83 7.72
C LEU A 176 -12.99 15.16 7.95
N ARG A 177 -12.85 16.16 7.04
CA ARG A 177 -13.41 17.52 7.22
C ARG A 177 -14.89 17.54 7.63
N TYR A 178 -15.64 16.54 7.20
CA TYR A 178 -17.09 16.46 7.41
C TYR A 178 -17.48 15.17 8.17
N GLY A 179 -16.54 14.63 8.95
CA GLY A 179 -16.65 13.33 9.58
C GLY A 179 -16.50 12.17 8.59
N ASN A 180 -16.50 10.96 9.13
CA ASN A 180 -16.48 9.73 8.35
C ASN A 180 -17.56 8.76 8.87
N PRO A 181 -18.66 8.52 8.11
CA PRO A 181 -19.74 7.68 8.57
C PRO A 181 -19.37 6.20 8.69
N TRP A 182 -18.23 5.75 8.14
CA TRP A 182 -17.74 4.37 8.30
C TRP A 182 -17.13 4.09 9.66
N GLU A 183 -16.63 5.12 10.35
CA GLU A 183 -15.91 4.96 11.61
C GLU A 183 -16.85 4.79 12.80
N ILE A 184 -16.43 3.95 13.74
CA ILE A 184 -17.06 3.83 15.05
C ILE A 184 -16.03 4.19 16.13
N PRO A 185 -16.12 5.39 16.74
CA PRO A 185 -15.28 5.73 17.87
C PRO A 185 -15.56 4.81 19.06
N LYS A 186 -14.51 4.42 19.79
CA LYS A 186 -14.57 3.61 21.00
C LYS A 186 -13.97 4.36 22.18
N PRO A 187 -14.69 5.35 22.76
CA PRO A 187 -14.18 6.13 23.88
C PRO A 187 -13.92 5.30 25.13
N ASP A 188 -14.56 4.13 25.27
CA ASP A 188 -14.33 3.19 26.37
C ASP A 188 -13.08 2.31 26.16
N LEU A 189 -12.43 2.41 24.99
CA LEU A 189 -11.21 1.68 24.65
C LEU A 189 -10.07 2.66 24.40
N ILE A 190 -9.42 3.05 25.49
CA ILE A 190 -8.29 3.95 25.50
C ILE A 190 -7.11 3.26 26.20
N TYR A 191 -5.94 3.32 25.57
CA TYR A 191 -4.69 2.77 26.12
C TYR A 191 -3.68 3.86 26.40
N HIS A 192 -2.93 3.70 27.48
CA HIS A 192 -1.84 4.61 27.84
C HIS A 192 -0.58 4.20 27.07
N VAL A 193 0.01 5.14 26.34
CA VAL A 193 1.30 4.97 25.66
C VAL A 193 2.30 5.91 26.30
N ARG A 194 3.40 5.35 26.79
CA ARG A 194 4.44 6.07 27.53
C ARG A 194 5.59 6.46 26.62
N PHE A 195 6.20 7.62 26.85
CA PHE A 195 7.42 8.07 26.17
C PHE A 195 8.39 8.68 27.18
N PHE A 196 9.67 8.74 26.81
CA PHE A 196 10.73 9.34 27.63
C PHE A 196 10.86 8.67 29.00
N GLY A 197 11.17 9.42 30.05
CA GLY A 197 11.36 8.88 31.40
C GLY A 197 12.70 8.17 31.58
N HIS A 198 12.77 7.30 32.58
CA HIS A 198 13.97 6.53 32.90
C HIS A 198 13.64 5.20 33.59
N VAL A 199 14.60 4.28 33.65
CA VAL A 199 14.42 2.96 34.28
C VAL A 199 15.08 2.93 35.65
N THR A 200 14.34 2.47 36.66
CA THR A 200 14.81 2.27 38.03
C THR A 200 14.72 0.80 38.44
N ASP A 201 15.74 0.31 39.14
CA ASP A 201 15.73 -1.04 39.70
C ASP A 201 14.99 -1.04 41.06
N HIS A 202 14.00 -1.91 41.19
CA HIS A 202 13.25 -2.13 42.42
C HIS A 202 13.41 -3.57 42.89
N LYS A 203 13.75 -3.80 44.17
CA LYS A 203 13.80 -5.16 44.72
C LYS A 203 12.47 -5.52 45.34
N ASP A 204 11.90 -6.66 44.95
CA ASP A 204 10.73 -7.20 45.66
C ASP A 204 11.11 -7.80 47.02
N HIS A 205 10.08 -8.24 47.73
CA HIS A 205 10.14 -8.86 49.05
C HIS A 205 10.87 -10.22 49.04
N ASN A 206 11.07 -10.83 47.86
CA ASN A 206 11.82 -12.06 47.65
C ASN A 206 13.27 -11.78 47.18
N GLY A 207 13.69 -10.51 47.11
CA GLY A 207 15.02 -10.09 46.67
C GLY A 207 15.23 -10.11 45.15
N ARG A 208 14.19 -10.36 44.35
CA ARG A 208 14.27 -10.28 42.88
C ARG A 208 14.30 -8.82 42.45
N VAL A 209 15.17 -8.51 41.49
CA VAL A 209 15.28 -7.16 40.91
C VAL A 209 14.29 -7.05 39.77
N HIS A 210 13.41 -6.06 39.86
CA HIS A 210 12.44 -5.66 38.85
C HIS A 210 12.86 -4.32 38.27
N GLN A 211 12.59 -4.11 36.99
CA GLN A 211 12.89 -2.87 36.30
C GLN A 211 11.60 -2.10 36.08
N GLU A 212 11.51 -0.90 36.64
CA GLU A 212 10.33 -0.04 36.51
C GLU A 212 10.65 1.14 35.59
N TRP A 213 9.76 1.42 34.64
CA TRP A 213 9.87 2.56 33.74
C TRP A 213 9.04 3.74 34.26
N CYS A 214 9.71 4.75 34.77
CA CYS A 214 9.16 5.85 35.56
C CYS A 214 9.31 7.22 34.87
N ASP A 215 8.56 8.22 35.36
CA ASP A 215 8.59 9.63 34.91
C ASP A 215 8.37 9.84 33.41
N THR A 216 7.42 9.08 32.86
CA THR A 216 7.07 9.08 31.45
C THR A 216 6.13 10.23 31.07
N GLN A 217 6.14 10.58 29.79
CA GLN A 217 5.11 11.39 29.16
C GLN A 217 4.07 10.48 28.50
N ASP A 218 2.82 10.65 28.90
CA ASP A 218 1.73 9.77 28.49
C ASP A 218 0.87 10.38 27.38
N VAL A 219 0.61 9.58 26.34
CA VAL A 219 -0.38 9.85 25.29
C VAL A 219 -1.46 8.78 25.31
N MET A 220 -2.71 9.19 25.11
CA MET A 220 -3.86 8.29 25.11
C MET A 220 -4.17 7.82 23.69
N ALA A 221 -4.24 6.51 23.48
CA ALA A 221 -4.59 5.91 22.20
C ALA A 221 -6.06 5.47 22.19
N MET A 222 -6.93 6.26 21.54
CA MET A 222 -8.35 5.97 21.40
C MET A 222 -8.61 5.14 20.14
N ALA A 223 -9.35 4.03 20.26
CA ALA A 223 -9.69 3.17 19.13
C ALA A 223 -10.81 3.76 18.25
N TYR A 224 -10.64 3.61 16.94
CA TYR A 224 -11.67 3.79 15.92
C TYR A 224 -11.77 2.53 15.07
N ASP A 225 -12.97 1.94 14.99
CA ASP A 225 -13.20 0.71 14.23
C ASP A 225 -13.82 1.02 12.86
N MET A 226 -13.34 0.32 11.83
CA MET A 226 -13.95 0.17 10.51
C MET A 226 -14.13 -1.32 10.19
N PHE A 227 -15.14 -1.64 9.38
CA PHE A 227 -15.48 -3.03 9.05
C PHE A 227 -15.34 -3.29 7.55
N ILE A 228 -14.61 -4.35 7.21
CA ILE A 228 -14.32 -4.78 5.85
C ILE A 228 -15.08 -6.07 5.57
N PRO A 229 -16.13 -6.04 4.73
CA PRO A 229 -16.92 -7.23 4.42
C PRO A 229 -16.18 -8.20 3.48
N GLY A 230 -16.35 -9.50 3.72
CA GLY A 230 -15.97 -10.55 2.80
C GLY A 230 -16.95 -10.68 1.64
N PHE A 231 -16.47 -11.15 0.49
CA PHE A 231 -17.29 -11.26 -0.71
C PHE A 231 -18.30 -12.41 -0.64
N ALA A 232 -19.60 -12.07 -0.70
CA ALA A 232 -20.72 -13.01 -0.74
C ALA A 232 -20.62 -14.11 0.33
N ASN A 233 -20.30 -13.67 1.56
CA ASN A 233 -20.29 -14.46 2.78
C ASN A 233 -20.75 -13.56 3.96
N ASN A 234 -20.78 -14.13 5.17
CA ASN A 234 -21.15 -13.38 6.38
C ASN A 234 -19.96 -12.88 7.20
N HIS A 235 -18.73 -13.12 6.74
CA HIS A 235 -17.51 -12.81 7.49
C HIS A 235 -17.09 -11.35 7.33
N ILE A 236 -16.72 -10.72 8.44
CA ILE A 236 -16.32 -9.33 8.50
C ILE A 236 -14.96 -9.24 9.20
N THR A 237 -13.98 -8.65 8.52
CA THR A 237 -12.68 -8.27 9.10
C THR A 237 -12.81 -6.89 9.74
N ARG A 238 -12.18 -6.69 10.90
CA ARG A 238 -12.15 -5.38 11.57
C ARG A 238 -10.80 -4.70 11.37
N LEU A 239 -10.83 -3.45 10.91
CA LEU A 239 -9.68 -2.55 10.92
C LEU A 239 -9.83 -1.60 12.12
N ARG A 240 -8.83 -1.58 13.00
CA ARG A 240 -8.76 -0.69 14.15
C ARG A 240 -7.66 0.33 13.94
N LEU A 241 -8.01 1.60 14.06
CA LEU A 241 -7.13 2.74 13.86
C LEU A 241 -7.03 3.54 15.16
N TRP A 242 -5.81 3.86 15.57
CA TRP A 242 -5.56 4.61 16.80
C TRP A 242 -5.50 6.11 16.53
N SER A 243 -6.27 6.88 17.29
CA SER A 243 -6.17 8.35 17.33
C SER A 243 -5.49 8.75 18.63
N ALA A 244 -4.45 9.57 18.53
CA ALA A 244 -3.79 10.13 19.69
C ALA A 244 -4.68 11.19 20.32
N LYS A 245 -4.83 11.10 21.64
CA LYS A 245 -5.56 12.03 22.50
C LYS A 245 -4.65 12.48 23.61
N SER A 246 -4.81 13.73 24.04
CA SER A 246 -4.04 14.22 25.17
C SER A 246 -4.53 13.57 26.46
N SER A 247 -3.59 13.27 27.36
CA SER A 247 -3.90 12.92 28.75
C SER A 247 -4.41 14.13 29.55
N ARG A 248 -4.16 15.35 29.06
CA ARG A 248 -4.63 16.63 29.64
C ARG A 248 -5.19 17.53 28.53
N ASP A 249 -6.51 17.64 28.45
CA ASP A 249 -7.16 18.33 27.34
C ASP A 249 -6.90 19.84 27.27
N PHE A 250 -6.92 20.54 28.40
CA PHE A 250 -6.90 22.01 28.43
C PHE A 250 -6.36 22.53 29.77
N ASP A 251 -5.33 23.38 29.75
CA ASP A 251 -4.86 24.07 30.96
C ASP A 251 -5.60 25.41 31.13
N LEU A 252 -6.60 25.39 32.01
CA LEU A 252 -7.43 26.56 32.31
C LEU A 252 -6.65 27.68 33.00
N GLN A 253 -5.54 27.36 33.69
CA GLN A 253 -4.71 28.37 34.33
C GLN A 253 -4.03 29.25 33.27
N TYR A 254 -3.34 28.65 32.30
CA TYR A 254 -2.72 29.40 31.22
C TYR A 254 -3.73 30.17 30.36
N PHE A 255 -4.93 29.62 30.17
CA PHE A 255 -5.99 30.33 29.45
C PHE A 255 -6.48 31.57 30.19
N ASN A 256 -6.72 31.46 31.50
CA ASN A 256 -7.16 32.59 32.34
C ASN A 256 -6.08 33.66 32.46
N GLU A 257 -4.80 33.30 32.33
CA GLU A 257 -3.66 34.21 32.25
C GLU A 257 -3.49 34.86 30.86
N GLY A 258 -4.38 34.57 29.90
CA GLY A 258 -4.33 35.09 28.53
C GLY A 258 -3.31 34.41 27.60
N ASN A 259 -2.67 33.33 28.06
CA ASN A 259 -1.67 32.57 27.30
C ASN A 259 -2.31 31.39 26.56
N TYR A 260 -3.12 31.71 25.55
CA TYR A 260 -3.94 30.75 24.80
C TYR A 260 -3.12 29.68 24.04
N ILE A 261 -1.92 30.03 23.57
CA ILE A 261 -1.04 29.08 22.85
C ILE A 261 -0.54 28.01 23.82
N LYS A 262 -0.08 28.42 25.01
CA LYS A 262 0.45 27.49 26.01
C LYS A 262 -0.64 26.61 26.61
N ALA A 263 -1.86 27.15 26.79
CA ALA A 263 -3.03 26.39 27.24
C ALA A 263 -3.36 25.18 26.34
N MET A 264 -2.95 25.21 25.06
CA MET A 264 -3.21 24.18 24.05
C MET A 264 -1.97 23.44 23.54
N GLN A 265 -0.79 23.76 24.06
CA GLN A 265 0.48 23.25 23.56
C GLN A 265 0.62 21.73 23.76
N ASP A 266 0.37 21.24 24.98
CA ASP A 266 0.51 19.83 25.33
C ASP A 266 -0.47 18.95 24.54
N LYS A 267 -1.71 19.44 24.40
CA LYS A 267 -2.72 18.78 23.56
C LYS A 267 -2.28 18.68 22.10
N THR A 268 -1.79 19.77 21.54
CA THR A 268 -1.36 19.80 20.13
C THR A 268 -0.17 18.86 19.90
N ALA A 269 0.78 18.81 20.84
CA ALA A 269 1.93 17.92 20.75
C ALA A 269 1.52 16.44 20.75
N SER A 270 0.63 16.02 21.67
CA SER A 270 0.14 14.63 21.72
C SER A 270 -0.65 14.25 20.46
N GLU A 271 -1.53 15.13 19.98
CA GLU A 271 -2.38 14.83 18.82
C GLU A 271 -1.59 14.74 17.50
N ASN A 272 -0.41 15.36 17.40
CA ASN A 272 0.44 15.31 16.20
C ASN A 272 0.81 13.87 15.78
N LEU A 273 0.86 12.91 16.71
CA LEU A 273 1.16 11.50 16.42
C LEU A 273 0.18 10.90 15.41
N SER A 274 -1.08 11.33 15.37
CA SER A 274 -2.08 10.80 14.43
C SER A 274 -2.51 11.82 13.37
N ARG A 275 -1.71 12.85 13.07
CA ARG A 275 -2.08 13.86 12.06
C ARG A 275 -1.68 13.49 10.64
N VAL A 276 -0.41 13.19 10.41
CA VAL A 276 0.17 13.01 9.07
C VAL A 276 0.88 11.66 8.97
N LEU A 277 0.69 10.97 7.85
CA LEU A 277 1.39 9.74 7.49
C LEU A 277 2.75 10.08 6.87
N TYR A 278 3.81 9.42 7.33
CA TYR A 278 5.20 9.64 6.88
C TYR A 278 5.61 11.13 6.95
N PRO A 279 5.65 11.71 8.16
CA PRO A 279 6.20 13.05 8.32
C PRO A 279 7.65 13.11 7.81
N ASP A 280 8.06 14.28 7.32
CA ASP A 280 9.42 14.49 6.81
C ASP A 280 10.45 14.23 7.91
N ASP A 281 11.28 13.21 7.71
CA ASP A 281 12.29 12.72 8.64
C ASP A 281 13.72 13.17 8.27
N SER A 282 13.85 14.15 7.37
CA SER A 282 15.13 14.83 7.11
C SER A 282 15.63 15.66 8.30
N THR A 283 14.75 15.93 9.28
CA THR A 283 15.05 16.68 10.51
C THR A 283 15.06 15.77 11.74
N GLU A 284 15.74 16.17 12.83
CA GLU A 284 15.70 15.42 14.09
C GLU A 284 14.27 15.30 14.65
N VAL A 285 13.51 16.40 14.63
CA VAL A 285 12.11 16.42 15.11
C VAL A 285 11.24 15.45 14.31
N GLY A 286 11.43 15.38 12.99
CA GLY A 286 10.75 14.43 12.11
C GLY A 286 11.07 12.98 12.45
N ARG A 287 12.35 12.66 12.68
CA ARG A 287 12.80 11.32 13.11
C ARG A 287 12.18 10.91 14.44
N VAL A 288 12.16 11.82 15.42
CA VAL A 288 11.51 11.58 16.73
C VAL A 288 10.02 11.28 16.52
N LEU A 289 9.32 12.12 15.75
CA LEU A 289 7.89 11.95 15.51
C LEU A 289 7.57 10.62 14.83
N ARG A 290 8.35 10.21 13.81
CA ARG A 290 8.15 8.94 13.09
C ARG A 290 8.32 7.73 14.02
N LEU A 291 9.38 7.70 14.85
CA LEU A 291 9.56 6.63 15.84
C LEU A 291 8.46 6.64 16.91
N GLN A 292 8.00 7.82 17.34
CA GLN A 292 6.87 7.93 18.26
C GLN A 292 5.58 7.37 17.65
N GLN A 293 5.31 7.63 16.36
CA GLN A 293 4.16 7.06 15.65
C GLN A 293 4.23 5.53 15.64
N GLU A 294 5.38 4.97 15.28
CA GLU A 294 5.62 3.52 15.24
C GLU A 294 5.36 2.88 16.60
N TYR A 295 5.96 3.42 17.66
CA TYR A 295 5.75 2.90 19.02
C TYR A 295 4.30 3.09 19.49
N PHE A 296 3.69 4.24 19.20
CA PHE A 296 2.32 4.58 19.63
C PHE A 296 1.30 3.53 19.19
N PHE A 297 1.28 3.20 17.91
CA PHE A 297 0.27 2.26 17.41
C PHE A 297 0.59 0.81 17.82
N VAL A 298 1.87 0.47 17.95
CA VAL A 298 2.33 -0.85 18.39
C VAL A 298 1.94 -1.11 19.83
N SER A 299 2.25 -0.18 20.76
CA SER A 299 1.93 -0.36 22.17
C SER A 299 0.41 -0.46 22.37
N ALA A 300 -0.37 0.43 21.75
CA ALA A 300 -1.83 0.36 21.81
C ALA A 300 -2.39 -0.96 21.21
N ALA A 301 -1.83 -1.45 20.10
CA ALA A 301 -2.24 -2.71 19.50
C ALA A 301 -1.94 -3.91 20.41
N LEU A 302 -0.74 -3.98 20.99
CA LEU A 302 -0.35 -5.09 21.87
C LEU A 302 -1.16 -5.10 23.16
N GLN A 303 -1.34 -3.95 23.82
CA GLN A 303 -2.22 -3.85 25.00
C GLN A 303 -3.64 -4.34 24.69
N ASP A 304 -4.20 -3.97 23.54
CA ASP A 304 -5.54 -4.42 23.11
C ASP A 304 -5.59 -5.92 22.77
N ILE A 305 -4.52 -6.49 22.20
CA ILE A 305 -4.41 -7.93 21.95
C ILE A 305 -4.35 -8.70 23.27
N LEU A 306 -3.48 -8.31 24.20
CA LEU A 306 -3.31 -8.98 25.49
C LEU A 306 -4.58 -8.89 26.34
N ARG A 307 -5.24 -7.72 26.41
CA ARG A 307 -6.53 -7.57 27.09
C ARG A 307 -7.57 -8.54 26.53
N LYS A 308 -7.74 -8.59 25.21
CA LYS A 308 -8.71 -9.50 24.56
C LYS A 308 -8.40 -10.96 24.81
N HIS A 309 -7.12 -11.33 24.85
CA HIS A 309 -6.71 -12.70 25.14
C HIS A 309 -7.05 -13.05 26.60
N ASN A 310 -6.69 -12.18 27.55
CA ASN A 310 -6.96 -12.40 28.96
C ASN A 310 -8.45 -12.45 29.30
N GLU A 311 -9.29 -11.64 28.63
CA GLU A 311 -10.75 -11.70 28.78
C GLU A 311 -11.36 -13.06 28.43
N VAL A 312 -10.70 -13.85 27.58
CA VAL A 312 -11.21 -15.13 27.09
C VAL A 312 -10.51 -16.31 27.76
N TYR A 313 -9.19 -16.27 27.86
CA TYR A 313 -8.37 -17.43 28.29
C TYR A 313 -7.71 -17.24 29.66
N ASN A 314 -7.51 -15.99 30.10
CA ASN A 314 -6.86 -15.65 31.37
C ASN A 314 -5.49 -16.33 31.60
N ASP A 315 -4.77 -16.63 30.52
CA ASP A 315 -3.43 -17.24 30.54
C ASP A 315 -2.65 -16.80 29.30
N LEU A 316 -1.62 -15.97 29.51
CA LEU A 316 -0.76 -15.45 28.44
C LEU A 316 0.31 -16.46 27.98
N SER A 317 0.55 -17.54 28.71
CA SER A 317 1.51 -18.56 28.26
C SER A 317 1.06 -19.23 26.95
N GLN A 318 -0.26 -19.27 26.70
CA GLN A 318 -0.88 -19.81 25.49
C GLN A 318 -1.09 -18.75 24.39
N LEU A 319 -0.52 -17.55 24.52
CA LEU A 319 -0.76 -16.45 23.58
C LEU A 319 -0.51 -16.88 22.13
N ALA A 320 0.63 -17.52 21.85
CA ALA A 320 1.02 -17.93 20.51
C ALA A 320 0.07 -18.98 19.88
N GLU A 321 -0.70 -19.72 20.68
CA GLU A 321 -1.67 -20.70 20.16
C GLU A 321 -2.89 -20.02 19.54
N TYR A 322 -3.31 -18.88 20.10
CA TYR A 322 -4.52 -18.17 19.71
C TYR A 322 -4.26 -16.85 18.97
N VAL A 323 -3.02 -16.40 18.95
CA VAL A 323 -2.60 -15.13 18.36
C VAL A 323 -1.49 -15.37 17.34
N ALA A 324 -1.64 -14.77 16.16
CA ALA A 324 -0.60 -14.61 15.17
C ALA A 324 -0.49 -13.12 14.82
N ILE A 325 0.70 -12.54 14.96
CA ILE A 325 0.93 -11.12 14.64
C ILE A 325 1.85 -11.03 13.42
N GLN A 326 1.37 -10.38 12.38
CA GLN A 326 2.13 -10.11 11.17
C GLN A 326 2.69 -8.67 11.21
N LEU A 327 4.01 -8.56 11.17
CA LEU A 327 4.77 -7.33 11.04
C LEU A 327 4.91 -7.01 9.54
N ASN A 328 4.20 -5.98 9.08
CA ASN A 328 4.23 -5.54 7.70
C ASN A 328 5.34 -4.49 7.50
N ASP A 329 6.49 -4.94 6.99
CA ASP A 329 7.74 -4.19 6.92
C ASP A 329 8.32 -3.86 8.33
N THR A 330 9.33 -3.00 8.39
CA THR A 330 10.09 -2.69 9.61
C THR A 330 9.37 -1.74 10.58
N HIS A 331 8.38 -0.96 10.13
CA HIS A 331 7.67 0.01 10.96
C HIS A 331 7.13 -0.57 12.30
N PRO A 332 6.47 -1.75 12.34
CA PRO A 332 6.03 -2.36 13.59
C PRO A 332 7.11 -3.19 14.32
N ALA A 333 8.38 -3.18 13.91
CA ALA A 333 9.42 -4.04 14.50
C ALA A 333 9.67 -3.77 16.00
N ILE A 334 9.37 -2.56 16.48
CA ILE A 334 9.39 -2.22 17.91
C ILE A 334 8.35 -3.02 18.74
N ALA A 335 7.43 -3.74 18.08
CA ALA A 335 6.51 -4.68 18.73
C ALA A 335 7.24 -5.84 19.42
N VAL A 336 8.40 -6.24 18.91
CA VAL A 336 9.22 -7.29 19.53
C VAL A 336 9.64 -6.89 20.95
N PRO A 337 10.37 -5.77 21.17
CA PRO A 337 10.73 -5.37 22.53
C PRO A 337 9.53 -4.89 23.36
N GLU A 338 8.46 -4.35 22.77
CA GLU A 338 7.27 -3.97 23.54
C GLU A 338 6.51 -5.19 24.09
N LEU A 339 6.37 -6.28 23.31
CA LEU A 339 5.76 -7.50 23.82
C LEU A 339 6.61 -8.11 24.93
N MET A 340 7.94 -8.11 24.77
CA MET A 340 8.86 -8.53 25.84
C MET A 340 8.70 -7.68 27.10
N ARG A 341 8.62 -6.36 26.97
CA ARG A 341 8.38 -5.45 28.09
C ARG A 341 7.08 -5.76 28.82
N LEU A 342 5.99 -5.91 28.07
CA LEU A 342 4.67 -6.23 28.64
C LEU A 342 4.69 -7.57 29.38
N LEU A 343 5.30 -8.61 28.79
CA LEU A 343 5.37 -9.93 29.40
C LEU A 343 6.26 -9.97 30.65
N ILE A 344 7.42 -9.32 30.62
CA ILE A 344 8.37 -9.33 31.74
C ILE A 344 7.94 -8.36 32.83
N ASP A 345 7.78 -7.07 32.49
CA ASP A 345 7.64 -6.02 33.50
C ASP A 345 6.21 -6.00 34.07
N GLU A 346 5.18 -6.23 33.25
CA GLU A 346 3.78 -6.16 33.70
C GLU A 346 3.18 -7.53 34.04
N GLN A 347 3.59 -8.59 33.36
CA GLN A 347 3.05 -9.95 33.56
C GLN A 347 4.03 -10.88 34.29
N GLN A 348 5.22 -10.40 34.64
CA GLN A 348 6.18 -11.07 35.53
C GLN A 348 6.68 -12.42 34.97
N PHE A 349 6.74 -12.56 33.65
CA PHE A 349 7.37 -13.71 33.00
C PHE A 349 8.90 -13.64 33.09
N GLU A 350 9.52 -14.79 33.29
CA GLU A 350 10.97 -14.94 33.12
C GLU A 350 11.36 -14.71 31.65
N TRP A 351 12.58 -14.20 31.40
CA TRP A 351 13.03 -13.78 30.07
C TRP A 351 12.83 -14.85 28.99
N ASP A 352 13.27 -16.09 29.25
CA ASP A 352 13.25 -17.16 28.24
C ASP A 352 11.81 -17.55 27.86
N ALA A 353 10.91 -17.62 28.85
CA ALA A 353 9.49 -17.87 28.60
C ALA A 353 8.83 -16.74 27.81
N ALA A 354 9.13 -15.48 28.15
CA ALA A 354 8.65 -14.32 27.39
C ALA A 354 9.17 -14.32 25.95
N TRP A 355 10.44 -14.67 25.75
CA TRP A 355 11.07 -14.72 24.43
C TRP A 355 10.49 -15.83 23.54
N ASP A 356 10.21 -17.01 24.10
CA ASP A 356 9.56 -18.11 23.39
C ASP A 356 8.14 -17.73 22.93
N ILE A 357 7.36 -17.08 23.80
CA ILE A 357 6.04 -16.56 23.44
C ILE A 357 6.17 -15.49 22.34
N CYS A 358 7.09 -14.55 22.50
CA CYS A 358 7.31 -13.45 21.57
C CYS A 358 7.65 -13.97 20.16
N THR A 359 8.69 -14.80 20.06
CA THR A 359 9.16 -15.34 18.77
C THR A 359 8.12 -16.22 18.09
N SER A 360 7.35 -17.00 18.86
CA SER A 360 6.26 -17.85 18.35
C SER A 360 5.04 -17.06 17.89
N THR A 361 4.87 -15.82 18.36
CA THR A 361 3.73 -14.97 18.03
C THR A 361 3.96 -14.14 16.77
N PHE A 362 5.19 -13.65 16.53
CA PHE A 362 5.49 -12.73 15.43
C PHE A 362 5.97 -13.41 14.15
N SER A 363 5.53 -12.85 13.01
CA SER A 363 6.06 -13.11 11.67
C SER A 363 6.36 -11.81 10.97
N TYR A 364 7.41 -11.77 10.14
CA TYR A 364 7.87 -10.55 9.48
C TYR A 364 7.82 -10.68 7.95
N THR A 365 7.21 -9.71 7.28
CA THR A 365 7.29 -9.57 5.83
C THR A 365 8.17 -8.39 5.47
N ASN A 366 9.21 -8.62 4.67
CA ASN A 366 10.02 -7.55 4.11
C ASN A 366 9.50 -7.12 2.74
N HIS A 367 9.45 -5.81 2.49
CA HIS A 367 8.91 -5.21 1.27
C HIS A 367 9.93 -4.43 0.42
N THR A 368 11.21 -4.46 0.80
CA THR A 368 12.25 -3.67 0.15
C THR A 368 13.64 -4.26 0.34
N LEU A 369 14.43 -4.22 -0.73
CA LEU A 369 15.87 -4.52 -0.71
C LEU A 369 16.73 -3.25 -0.61
N MET A 370 16.10 -2.08 -0.74
CA MET A 370 16.82 -0.81 -0.82
C MET A 370 17.37 -0.45 0.55
N PRO A 371 18.71 -0.31 0.73
CA PRO A 371 19.31 0.00 2.02
C PRO A 371 18.75 1.27 2.66
N GLU A 372 18.43 2.28 1.85
CA GLU A 372 17.82 3.54 2.30
C GLU A 372 16.40 3.37 2.85
N SER A 373 15.73 2.25 2.55
CA SER A 373 14.39 1.91 3.04
C SER A 373 14.41 0.95 4.23
N LEU A 374 15.58 0.43 4.62
CA LEU A 374 15.72 -0.41 5.81
C LEU A 374 15.90 0.49 7.03
N GLU A 375 14.87 0.56 7.86
CA GLU A 375 14.84 1.47 9.00
C GLU A 375 15.98 1.17 9.99
N SER A 376 16.72 2.23 10.30
CA SER A 376 17.70 2.23 11.38
C SER A 376 17.59 3.51 12.19
N TRP A 377 17.63 3.36 13.51
CA TRP A 377 17.40 4.46 14.44
C TRP A 377 18.64 4.70 15.30
N PRO A 378 19.11 5.95 15.49
CA PRO A 378 20.21 6.23 16.41
C PRO A 378 19.92 5.63 17.79
N VAL A 379 20.91 4.94 18.36
CA VAL A 379 20.78 4.35 19.70
C VAL A 379 20.39 5.42 20.72
N ALA A 380 21.01 6.60 20.66
CA ALA A 380 20.70 7.71 21.56
C ALA A 380 19.25 8.20 21.44
N LEU A 381 18.63 8.07 20.26
CA LEU A 381 17.23 8.43 20.06
C LEU A 381 16.31 7.43 20.75
N ILE A 382 16.53 6.12 20.55
CA ILE A 382 15.73 5.08 21.22
C ILE A 382 15.96 5.13 22.73
N ASP A 383 17.20 5.29 23.19
CA ASP A 383 17.53 5.37 24.62
C ASP A 383 16.82 6.54 25.32
N ARG A 384 16.77 7.72 24.67
CA ARG A 384 16.04 8.88 25.18
C ARG A 384 14.53 8.68 25.17
N LEU A 385 13.98 8.09 24.12
CA LEU A 385 12.53 8.03 23.91
C LEU A 385 11.87 6.79 24.57
N LEU A 386 12.58 5.67 24.57
CA LEU A 386 12.13 4.32 24.95
C LEU A 386 13.27 3.61 25.72
N PRO A 387 13.71 4.14 26.87
CA PRO A 387 14.90 3.64 27.58
C PRO A 387 14.79 2.16 27.96
N ARG A 388 13.59 1.73 28.38
CA ARG A 388 13.33 0.33 28.72
C ARG A 388 13.46 -0.60 27.51
N HIS A 389 12.93 -0.20 26.36
CA HIS A 389 13.03 -0.96 25.11
C HIS A 389 14.48 -1.07 24.66
N MET A 390 15.29 -0.03 24.85
CA MET A 390 16.71 -0.07 24.51
C MET A 390 17.45 -1.12 25.33
N GLN A 391 17.18 -1.24 26.64
CA GLN A 391 17.72 -2.31 27.49
C GLN A 391 17.33 -3.71 26.97
N ILE A 392 16.05 -3.90 26.62
CA ILE A 392 15.55 -5.16 26.05
C ILE A 392 16.23 -5.46 24.71
N ILE A 393 16.38 -4.47 23.83
CA ILE A 393 17.06 -4.63 22.53
C ILE A 393 18.52 -5.06 22.74
N TYR A 394 19.22 -4.46 23.71
CA TYR A 394 20.59 -4.86 24.04
C TYR A 394 20.67 -6.29 24.57
N GLU A 395 19.73 -6.71 25.41
CA GLU A 395 19.70 -8.08 25.93
C GLU A 395 19.38 -9.10 24.83
N ILE A 396 18.43 -8.80 23.92
CA ILE A 396 18.18 -9.62 22.72
C ILE A 396 19.46 -9.72 21.89
N ASN A 397 20.13 -8.59 21.64
CA ASN A 397 21.36 -8.56 20.87
C ASN A 397 22.44 -9.42 21.51
N LYS A 398 22.66 -9.27 22.83
CA LYS A 398 23.66 -10.04 23.59
C LYS A 398 23.43 -11.54 23.44
N ARG A 399 22.21 -12.01 23.67
CA ARG A 399 21.85 -13.43 23.56
C ARG A 399 22.02 -13.96 22.14
N LEU A 400 21.62 -13.17 21.13
CA LEU A 400 21.86 -13.51 19.73
C LEU A 400 23.35 -13.63 19.42
N MET A 401 24.18 -12.70 19.89
CA MET A 401 25.64 -12.76 19.69
C MET A 401 26.26 -13.99 20.35
N GLU A 402 25.82 -14.32 21.56
CA GLU A 402 26.27 -15.52 22.27
C GLU A 402 25.87 -16.80 21.52
N GLN A 403 24.65 -16.88 21.01
CA GLN A 403 24.21 -17.99 20.16
C GLN A 403 25.09 -18.11 18.91
N VAL A 404 25.29 -17.02 18.17
CA VAL A 404 26.07 -17.03 16.92
C VAL A 404 27.52 -17.43 17.15
N ARG A 405 28.14 -16.98 18.26
CA ARG A 405 29.50 -17.41 18.62
C ARG A 405 29.59 -18.90 18.97
N ARG A 406 28.55 -19.47 19.57
CA ARG A 406 28.49 -20.92 19.87
C ARG A 406 28.28 -21.74 18.61
N ASP A 407 27.36 -21.31 17.73
CA ASP A 407 26.96 -22.05 16.53
C ASP A 407 27.99 -21.92 15.39
N PHE A 408 28.73 -20.80 15.34
CA PHE A 408 29.73 -20.48 14.31
C PHE A 408 31.07 -20.04 14.91
N PRO A 409 31.79 -20.91 15.65
CA PRO A 409 33.00 -20.54 16.40
C PRO A 409 34.16 -20.06 15.51
N ASN A 410 34.15 -20.41 14.22
CA ASN A 410 35.21 -20.08 13.26
C ASN A 410 34.96 -18.79 12.46
N ASP A 411 33.77 -18.18 12.53
CA ASP A 411 33.46 -16.92 11.82
C ASP A 411 33.30 -15.78 12.84
N HIS A 412 34.45 -15.23 13.26
CA HIS A 412 34.50 -14.18 14.29
C HIS A 412 33.79 -12.87 13.88
N ASP A 413 33.60 -12.63 12.58
CA ASP A 413 32.91 -11.44 12.06
C ASP A 413 31.38 -11.63 11.96
N LYS A 414 30.87 -12.87 11.88
CA LYS A 414 29.43 -13.13 11.74
C LYS A 414 28.58 -12.49 12.85
N PRO A 415 28.95 -12.52 14.15
CA PRO A 415 28.23 -11.77 15.17
C PRO A 415 28.06 -10.29 14.82
N ARG A 416 29.13 -9.63 14.34
CA ARG A 416 29.08 -8.21 13.94
C ARG A 416 28.09 -7.98 12.79
N ARG A 417 28.09 -8.87 11.79
CA ARG A 417 27.20 -8.77 10.62
C ARG A 417 25.73 -8.94 10.97
N VAL A 418 25.38 -9.81 11.93
CA VAL A 418 23.98 -10.08 12.34
C VAL A 418 23.51 -9.31 13.57
N SER A 419 24.39 -8.55 14.22
CA SER A 419 24.05 -7.72 15.39
C SER A 419 22.83 -6.84 15.14
N LEU A 420 22.06 -6.57 16.20
CA LEU A 420 20.96 -5.61 16.16
C LEU A 420 21.46 -4.17 16.20
N ILE A 421 22.71 -3.97 16.63
CA ILE A 421 23.38 -2.68 16.70
C ILE A 421 24.40 -2.59 15.58
N ASP A 422 24.30 -1.55 14.78
CA ASP A 422 25.34 -1.10 13.87
C ASP A 422 26.31 -0.20 14.65
N GLU A 423 27.59 -0.55 14.60
CA GLU A 423 28.70 0.18 15.24
C GLU A 423 29.51 0.97 14.20
N SER A 424 29.10 0.98 12.93
CA SER A 424 29.75 1.74 11.86
C SER A 424 29.30 3.21 11.87
N GLY A 425 30.14 4.08 12.44
CA GLY A 425 29.83 5.50 12.57
C GLY A 425 28.95 5.79 13.79
N GLU A 426 27.85 6.52 13.60
CA GLU A 426 26.85 6.71 14.67
C GLU A 426 26.16 5.39 14.97
N ARG A 427 26.15 4.98 16.26
CA ARG A 427 25.53 3.72 16.68
C ARG A 427 24.03 3.72 16.38
N LYS A 428 23.55 2.71 15.66
CA LYS A 428 22.13 2.60 15.24
C LYS A 428 21.55 1.22 15.51
N VAL A 429 20.27 1.17 15.86
CA VAL A 429 19.50 -0.07 15.93
C VAL A 429 19.01 -0.43 14.53
N ARG A 430 19.28 -1.65 14.08
CA ARG A 430 18.88 -2.21 12.79
C ARG A 430 17.53 -2.90 12.91
N MET A 431 16.44 -2.20 12.56
CA MET A 431 15.08 -2.68 12.81
C MET A 431 14.73 -3.95 12.02
N ALA A 432 15.29 -4.08 10.80
CA ALA A 432 15.18 -5.29 10.00
C ALA A 432 15.78 -6.52 10.72
N ASN A 433 16.96 -6.37 11.33
CA ASN A 433 17.60 -7.44 12.09
C ASN A 433 16.78 -7.79 13.35
N LEU A 434 16.24 -6.78 14.03
CA LEU A 434 15.37 -6.97 15.19
C LEU A 434 14.10 -7.76 14.81
N ALA A 435 13.45 -7.42 13.70
CA ALA A 435 12.27 -8.12 13.22
C ALA A 435 12.56 -9.58 12.85
N VAL A 436 13.70 -9.85 12.19
CA VAL A 436 14.14 -11.21 11.85
C VAL A 436 14.44 -12.04 13.12
N ALA A 437 15.15 -11.45 14.08
CA ALA A 437 15.48 -12.12 15.33
C ALA A 437 14.22 -12.47 16.14
N GLY A 438 13.28 -11.53 16.26
CA GLY A 438 12.04 -11.68 17.04
C GLY A 438 10.89 -12.43 16.37
N SER A 439 11.07 -12.98 15.16
CA SER A 439 10.00 -13.66 14.40
C SER A 439 10.32 -15.13 14.11
N HIS A 440 9.31 -16.01 14.12
CA HIS A 440 9.47 -17.42 13.74
C HIS A 440 9.46 -17.65 12.22
N LYS A 441 8.89 -16.73 11.44
CA LYS A 441 8.92 -16.74 9.97
C LYS A 441 9.22 -15.36 9.41
N VAL A 442 10.00 -15.35 8.34
CA VAL A 442 10.34 -14.17 7.54
C VAL A 442 10.01 -14.47 6.09
N ASN A 443 9.35 -13.53 5.39
CA ASN A 443 9.04 -13.74 3.99
C ASN A 443 9.33 -12.54 3.10
N GLY A 444 9.73 -12.83 1.87
CA GLY A 444 9.69 -11.88 0.76
C GLY A 444 8.36 -11.92 0.02
N VAL A 445 8.21 -11.02 -0.95
CA VAL A 445 6.92 -10.68 -1.60
C VAL A 445 6.85 -11.02 -3.10
N SER A 446 7.91 -11.64 -3.61
CA SER A 446 8.02 -12.34 -4.89
C SER A 446 9.11 -13.40 -4.75
N GLN A 447 9.20 -14.31 -5.73
CA GLN A 447 10.25 -15.33 -5.70
C GLN A 447 11.66 -14.73 -5.77
N LEU A 448 11.96 -13.92 -6.79
CA LEU A 448 13.26 -13.27 -6.94
C LEU A 448 13.63 -12.43 -5.71
N HIS A 449 12.66 -11.69 -5.16
CA HIS A 449 12.90 -10.90 -3.96
C HIS A 449 13.29 -11.77 -2.76
N SER A 450 12.59 -12.89 -2.55
CA SER A 450 12.90 -13.81 -1.46
C SER A 450 14.27 -14.47 -1.63
N GLU A 451 14.64 -14.82 -2.86
CA GLU A 451 15.99 -15.32 -3.20
C GLU A 451 17.07 -14.26 -2.90
N LEU A 452 16.84 -13.01 -3.30
CA LEU A 452 17.74 -11.89 -3.01
C LEU A 452 17.85 -11.63 -1.50
N LEU A 453 16.76 -11.72 -0.74
CA LEU A 453 16.81 -11.62 0.73
C LEU A 453 17.71 -12.69 1.34
N GLN A 454 17.58 -13.94 0.90
CA GLN A 454 18.34 -15.08 1.43
C GLN A 454 19.81 -15.08 1.00
N THR A 455 20.13 -14.53 -0.17
CA THR A 455 21.49 -14.57 -0.74
C THR A 455 22.27 -13.28 -0.52
N THR A 456 21.59 -12.17 -0.21
CA THR A 456 22.22 -10.85 0.02
C THR A 456 21.90 -10.34 1.42
N LEU A 457 20.77 -9.63 1.61
CA LEU A 457 20.47 -8.84 2.79
C LEU A 457 20.50 -9.65 4.10
N PHE A 458 19.93 -10.85 4.10
CA PHE A 458 19.81 -11.71 5.27
C PHE A 458 20.58 -13.02 5.10
N SER A 459 21.65 -13.03 4.29
CA SER A 459 22.48 -14.22 4.05
C SER A 459 22.97 -14.89 5.34
N ASP A 460 23.52 -14.11 6.27
CA ASP A 460 24.00 -14.67 7.54
C ASP A 460 22.83 -15.17 8.41
N PHE A 461 21.69 -14.47 8.44
CA PHE A 461 20.50 -14.92 9.16
C PHE A 461 19.91 -16.20 8.56
N ASN A 462 19.96 -16.37 7.23
CA ASN A 462 19.50 -17.57 6.55
C ASN A 462 20.40 -18.78 6.88
N GLN A 463 21.70 -18.57 7.07
CA GLN A 463 22.60 -19.62 7.55
C GLN A 463 22.33 -20.01 9.02
N ILE A 464 21.97 -19.03 9.86
CA ILE A 464 21.65 -19.28 11.28
C ILE A 464 20.26 -19.91 11.44
N PHE A 465 19.28 -19.48 10.63
CA PHE A 465 17.88 -19.90 10.72
C PHE A 465 17.33 -20.32 9.34
N PRO A 466 17.77 -21.45 8.77
CA PRO A 466 17.44 -21.83 7.39
C PRO A 466 15.94 -22.02 7.14
N ASP A 467 15.19 -22.55 8.12
CA ASP A 467 13.75 -22.77 7.98
C ASP A 467 12.91 -21.49 8.15
N LYS A 468 13.52 -20.36 8.52
CA LYS A 468 12.78 -19.12 8.82
C LYS A 468 12.30 -18.40 7.56
N PHE A 469 13.06 -18.48 6.46
CA PHE A 469 12.82 -17.70 5.25
C PHE A 469 11.92 -18.44 4.25
N ILE A 470 10.85 -17.78 3.80
CA ILE A 470 9.93 -18.31 2.78
C ILE A 470 9.60 -17.23 1.73
N SER A 471 9.02 -17.65 0.60
CA SER A 471 8.47 -16.74 -0.40
C SER A 471 6.94 -16.77 -0.37
N LEU A 472 6.32 -15.60 -0.32
CA LEU A 472 4.87 -15.43 -0.45
C LEU A 472 4.58 -14.30 -1.42
N THR A 473 4.39 -14.64 -2.69
CA THR A 473 4.16 -13.64 -3.74
C THR A 473 2.89 -12.84 -3.44
N ASN A 474 2.98 -11.51 -3.57
CA ASN A 474 1.85 -10.61 -3.42
C ASN A 474 0.66 -10.97 -4.33
N GLY A 475 -0.48 -10.37 -4.03
CA GLY A 475 -1.68 -10.47 -4.86
C GLY A 475 -2.61 -9.28 -4.67
N ILE A 476 -3.63 -9.21 -5.52
CA ILE A 476 -4.66 -8.18 -5.52
C ILE A 476 -6.05 -8.81 -5.42
N ASN A 477 -7.01 -8.14 -4.77
CA ASN A 477 -8.36 -8.70 -4.71
C ASN A 477 -9.12 -8.45 -6.04
N PRO A 478 -9.76 -9.47 -6.63
CA PRO A 478 -10.52 -9.31 -7.88
C PRO A 478 -11.83 -8.54 -7.70
N ARG A 479 -12.34 -8.43 -6.46
CA ARG A 479 -13.56 -7.68 -6.14
C ARG A 479 -13.41 -6.20 -6.51
N ARG A 480 -12.34 -5.56 -6.05
CA ARG A 480 -12.05 -4.17 -6.39
C ARG A 480 -11.43 -4.07 -7.78
N TRP A 481 -10.37 -4.81 -8.04
CA TRP A 481 -9.51 -4.57 -9.20
C TRP A 481 -10.01 -5.18 -10.52
N LEU A 482 -11.17 -5.83 -10.53
CA LEU A 482 -11.85 -6.25 -11.76
C LEU A 482 -13.36 -6.00 -11.67
N ARG A 483 -14.06 -6.60 -10.68
CA ARG A 483 -15.53 -6.48 -10.58
C ARG A 483 -16.02 -5.04 -10.37
N LEU A 484 -15.35 -4.28 -9.49
CA LEU A 484 -15.74 -2.91 -9.17
C LEU A 484 -15.34 -1.92 -10.26
N ILE A 485 -14.06 -1.91 -10.66
CA ILE A 485 -13.53 -0.87 -11.55
C ILE A 485 -13.83 -1.14 -13.03
N ASN A 486 -14.12 -2.38 -13.42
CA ASN A 486 -14.37 -2.75 -14.82
C ASN A 486 -15.61 -3.64 -14.93
N PRO A 487 -16.80 -3.12 -14.57
CA PRO A 487 -18.04 -3.90 -14.51
C PRO A 487 -18.44 -4.48 -15.88
N ASP A 488 -18.11 -3.79 -16.97
CA ASP A 488 -18.39 -4.25 -18.34
C ASP A 488 -17.56 -5.49 -18.70
N LEU A 489 -16.26 -5.49 -18.37
CA LEU A 489 -15.40 -6.67 -18.53
C LEU A 489 -15.83 -7.79 -17.59
N ALA A 490 -16.12 -7.48 -16.33
CA ALA A 490 -16.59 -8.46 -15.35
C ALA A 490 -17.86 -9.17 -15.84
N LYS A 491 -18.83 -8.43 -16.40
CA LYS A 491 -20.06 -8.96 -17.00
C LYS A 491 -19.78 -9.80 -18.25
N LEU A 492 -18.84 -9.38 -19.09
CA LEU A 492 -18.43 -10.16 -20.27
C LEU A 492 -17.82 -11.50 -19.85
N ILE A 493 -16.88 -11.49 -18.90
CA ILE A 493 -16.26 -12.71 -18.36
C ILE A 493 -17.32 -13.61 -17.73
N SER A 494 -18.18 -13.07 -16.87
CA SER A 494 -19.23 -13.84 -16.20
C SER A 494 -20.24 -14.48 -17.17
N LYS A 495 -20.55 -13.83 -18.29
CA LYS A 495 -21.40 -14.41 -19.34
C LYS A 495 -20.71 -15.53 -20.12
N THR A 496 -19.38 -15.52 -20.20
CA THR A 496 -18.60 -16.49 -20.97
C THR A 496 -18.24 -17.72 -20.16
N ILE A 497 -17.76 -17.54 -18.91
CA ILE A 497 -17.20 -18.62 -18.08
C ILE A 497 -17.89 -18.77 -16.71
N GLY A 498 -18.99 -18.04 -16.45
CA GLY A 498 -19.65 -18.03 -15.14
C GLY A 498 -19.03 -17.03 -14.15
N SER A 499 -19.63 -16.87 -12.97
CA SER A 499 -19.23 -15.86 -11.96
C SER A 499 -18.29 -16.40 -10.86
N ASP A 500 -17.88 -17.66 -10.92
CA ASP A 500 -17.02 -18.30 -9.92
C ASP A 500 -15.66 -17.59 -9.77
N TRP A 501 -15.17 -16.96 -10.84
CA TRP A 501 -13.88 -16.25 -10.87
C TRP A 501 -13.73 -15.17 -9.79
N ILE A 502 -14.85 -14.66 -9.26
CA ILE A 502 -14.82 -13.60 -8.23
C ILE A 502 -14.30 -14.16 -6.88
N LYS A 503 -14.56 -15.44 -6.61
CA LYS A 503 -14.06 -16.19 -5.43
C LYS A 503 -12.84 -17.05 -5.76
N ASN A 504 -12.72 -17.51 -7.01
CA ASN A 504 -11.65 -18.36 -7.47
C ASN A 504 -11.04 -17.83 -8.78
N LEU A 505 -10.07 -16.91 -8.66
CA LEU A 505 -9.52 -16.22 -9.83
C LEU A 505 -8.84 -17.16 -10.84
N ASP A 506 -8.43 -18.36 -10.42
CA ASP A 506 -7.85 -19.38 -11.31
C ASP A 506 -8.82 -19.82 -12.42
N SER A 507 -10.13 -19.70 -12.19
CA SER A 507 -11.17 -19.96 -13.20
C SER A 507 -11.06 -19.04 -14.44
N LEU A 508 -10.33 -17.91 -14.36
CA LEU A 508 -10.03 -17.07 -15.54
C LEU A 508 -9.26 -17.83 -16.62
N ARG A 509 -8.56 -18.92 -16.29
CA ARG A 509 -7.86 -19.76 -17.27
C ARG A 509 -8.78 -20.27 -18.39
N ASN A 510 -10.07 -20.44 -18.11
CA ASN A 510 -11.07 -20.86 -19.09
C ASN A 510 -11.28 -19.83 -20.23
N LEU A 511 -10.77 -18.60 -20.11
CA LEU A 511 -10.78 -17.61 -21.20
C LEU A 511 -9.79 -17.96 -22.32
N VAL A 512 -8.83 -18.86 -22.11
CA VAL A 512 -7.89 -19.31 -23.15
C VAL A 512 -8.64 -19.84 -24.38
N ASP A 513 -9.72 -20.59 -24.18
CA ASP A 513 -10.54 -21.17 -25.26
C ASP A 513 -11.24 -20.10 -26.12
N PHE A 514 -11.39 -18.89 -25.58
CA PHE A 514 -12.01 -17.75 -26.26
C PHE A 514 -10.97 -16.76 -26.80
N SER A 515 -9.68 -17.02 -26.58
CA SER A 515 -8.59 -16.12 -27.01
C SER A 515 -8.49 -15.96 -28.53
N GLN A 516 -9.08 -16.84 -29.33
CA GLN A 516 -9.16 -16.72 -30.79
C GLN A 516 -10.59 -16.51 -31.31
N ASN A 517 -11.58 -16.41 -30.42
CA ASN A 517 -12.97 -16.29 -30.80
C ASN A 517 -13.29 -14.87 -31.28
N LYS A 518 -13.60 -14.72 -32.58
CA LYS A 518 -13.88 -13.43 -33.23
C LYS A 518 -15.01 -12.64 -32.56
N ARG A 519 -16.09 -13.31 -32.12
CA ARG A 519 -17.23 -12.65 -31.46
C ARG A 519 -16.86 -12.15 -30.07
N PHE A 520 -16.04 -12.91 -29.34
CA PHE A 520 -15.52 -12.49 -28.04
C PHE A 520 -14.57 -11.30 -28.20
N HIS A 521 -13.66 -11.34 -29.18
CA HIS A 521 -12.76 -10.22 -29.52
C HIS A 521 -13.49 -8.90 -29.78
N GLN A 522 -14.56 -8.95 -30.57
CA GLN A 522 -15.37 -7.75 -30.87
C GLN A 522 -15.94 -7.13 -29.59
N LYS A 523 -16.61 -7.94 -28.76
CA LYS A 523 -17.18 -7.46 -27.48
C LYS A 523 -16.10 -6.98 -26.52
N TYR A 524 -14.98 -7.69 -26.46
CA TYR A 524 -13.84 -7.31 -25.61
C TYR A 524 -13.25 -5.96 -26.03
N SER A 525 -13.05 -5.76 -27.33
CA SER A 525 -12.53 -4.51 -27.88
C SER A 525 -13.49 -3.34 -27.64
N GLU A 526 -14.80 -3.57 -27.74
CA GLU A 526 -15.83 -2.59 -27.39
C GLU A 526 -15.74 -2.17 -25.92
N VAL A 527 -15.59 -3.14 -25.01
CA VAL A 527 -15.40 -2.87 -23.57
C VAL A 527 -14.16 -2.00 -23.34
N LYS A 528 -13.01 -2.35 -23.93
CA LYS A 528 -11.78 -1.57 -23.79
C LYS A 528 -11.94 -0.15 -24.34
N LEU A 529 -12.56 0.00 -25.51
CA LEU A 529 -12.80 1.32 -26.11
C LEU A 529 -13.74 2.19 -25.26
N ASN A 530 -14.80 1.61 -24.68
CA ASN A 530 -15.70 2.33 -23.78
C ASN A 530 -15.00 2.77 -22.49
N ASN A 531 -14.11 1.93 -21.94
CA ASN A 531 -13.26 2.32 -20.81
C ASN A 531 -12.37 3.52 -21.18
N LYS A 532 -11.76 3.52 -22.38
CA LYS A 532 -10.92 4.63 -22.86
C LYS A 532 -11.71 5.92 -23.06
N LYS A 533 -12.92 5.84 -23.62
CA LYS A 533 -13.82 7.01 -23.75
C LYS A 533 -14.21 7.59 -22.40
N ARG A 534 -14.53 6.72 -21.42
CA ARG A 534 -14.83 7.14 -20.05
C ARG A 534 -13.63 7.84 -19.41
N LEU A 535 -12.43 7.28 -19.52
CA LEU A 535 -11.21 7.93 -19.01
C LEU A 535 -10.95 9.27 -19.71
N ALA A 536 -11.11 9.34 -21.04
CA ALA A 536 -10.94 10.58 -21.79
C ALA A 536 -11.88 11.69 -21.29
N HIS A 537 -13.15 11.37 -21.04
CA HIS A 537 -14.11 12.31 -20.47
C HIS A 537 -13.71 12.76 -19.05
N ILE A 538 -13.26 11.81 -18.20
CA ILE A 538 -12.78 12.14 -16.86
C ILE A 538 -11.57 13.09 -16.91
N ILE A 539 -10.60 12.81 -17.78
CA ILE A 539 -9.40 13.64 -17.95
C ILE A 539 -9.79 15.05 -18.43
N GLU A 540 -10.64 15.15 -19.43
CA GLU A 540 -11.13 16.44 -19.94
C GLU A 540 -11.84 17.23 -18.83
N SER A 541 -12.72 16.59 -18.06
CA SER A 541 -13.44 17.24 -16.95
C SER A 541 -12.55 17.70 -15.80
N ARG A 542 -11.47 16.96 -15.49
CA ARG A 542 -10.62 17.21 -14.33
C ARG A 542 -9.46 18.16 -14.61
N ILE A 543 -8.84 18.05 -15.78
CA ILE A 543 -7.61 18.80 -16.13
C ILE A 543 -7.71 19.54 -17.46
N GLY A 544 -8.86 19.52 -18.16
CA GLY A 544 -9.10 20.31 -19.36
C GLY A 544 -8.37 19.82 -20.62
N ILE A 545 -7.83 18.59 -20.62
CA ILE A 545 -7.07 18.04 -21.74
C ILE A 545 -7.93 16.99 -22.48
N ALA A 546 -8.29 17.29 -23.73
CA ALA A 546 -8.93 16.32 -24.61
C ALA A 546 -7.89 15.32 -25.16
N ILE A 547 -8.22 14.02 -25.12
CA ILE A 547 -7.37 12.93 -25.62
C ILE A 547 -8.14 12.02 -26.59
N ASP A 548 -7.44 11.44 -27.56
CA ASP A 548 -8.05 10.52 -28.53
C ASP A 548 -8.12 9.09 -27.98
N SER A 549 -9.35 8.61 -27.73
CA SER A 549 -9.62 7.24 -27.27
C SER A 549 -9.21 6.14 -28.26
N ASN A 550 -8.88 6.47 -29.52
CA ASN A 550 -8.36 5.50 -30.50
C ASN A 550 -6.84 5.33 -30.44
N SER A 551 -6.11 6.30 -29.88
CA SER A 551 -4.67 6.19 -29.64
C SER A 551 -4.34 5.12 -28.61
N MET A 552 -3.13 4.53 -28.64
CA MET A 552 -2.69 3.61 -27.60
C MET A 552 -2.56 4.34 -26.26
N PHE A 553 -3.27 3.88 -25.24
CA PHE A 553 -3.11 4.41 -23.87
C PHE A 553 -1.92 3.72 -23.20
N ASP A 554 -0.83 4.47 -23.10
CA ASP A 554 0.48 4.02 -22.66
C ASP A 554 0.76 4.59 -21.26
N VAL A 555 0.70 3.75 -20.23
CA VAL A 555 0.41 4.19 -18.86
C VAL A 555 1.51 3.79 -17.89
N HIS A 556 2.03 4.80 -17.17
CA HIS A 556 2.98 4.65 -16.08
C HIS A 556 2.43 5.24 -14.77
N ILE A 557 1.73 4.41 -13.98
CA ILE A 557 1.07 4.83 -12.73
C ILE A 557 1.68 4.17 -11.48
N LYS A 558 2.50 4.93 -10.75
CA LYS A 558 3.14 4.50 -9.49
C LYS A 558 3.78 5.71 -8.80
N ARG A 559 4.27 5.53 -7.57
CA ARG A 559 5.09 6.54 -6.87
C ARG A 559 6.22 7.02 -7.78
N ILE A 560 6.54 8.30 -7.74
CA ILE A 560 7.66 8.87 -8.51
C ILE A 560 8.93 8.58 -7.73
N HIS A 561 9.83 7.80 -8.32
CA HIS A 561 11.08 7.37 -7.71
C HIS A 561 12.07 7.02 -8.80
N GLU A 562 13.35 7.33 -8.61
CA GLU A 562 14.39 7.06 -9.60
C GLU A 562 14.47 5.60 -10.06
N TYR A 563 14.42 4.60 -9.14
CA TYR A 563 14.43 3.18 -9.52
C TYR A 563 13.21 2.72 -10.31
N LYS A 564 12.10 3.47 -10.28
CA LYS A 564 10.89 3.21 -11.09
C LYS A 564 11.00 3.76 -12.50
N ARG A 565 12.06 4.53 -12.78
CA ARG A 565 12.53 4.96 -14.11
C ARG A 565 11.47 5.65 -14.96
N GLN A 566 10.69 6.56 -14.37
CA GLN A 566 9.90 7.52 -15.16
C GLN A 566 10.80 8.32 -16.13
N LEU A 567 12.08 8.54 -15.79
CA LEU A 567 13.07 9.13 -16.69
C LEU A 567 13.32 8.29 -17.95
N LEU A 568 13.44 6.95 -17.84
CA LEU A 568 13.57 6.06 -19.01
C LEU A 568 12.36 6.23 -19.95
N LYS A 569 11.15 6.32 -19.38
CA LYS A 569 9.94 6.61 -20.16
C LYS A 569 10.04 7.96 -20.87
N MET A 570 10.48 9.01 -20.16
CA MET A 570 10.58 10.35 -20.72
C MET A 570 11.59 10.46 -21.86
N LEU A 571 12.75 9.81 -21.74
CA LEU A 571 13.74 9.77 -22.83
C LEU A 571 13.14 9.15 -24.09
N HIS A 572 12.42 8.03 -23.96
CA HIS A 572 11.73 7.41 -25.10
C HIS A 572 10.65 8.32 -25.71
N VAL A 573 9.88 9.03 -24.88
CA VAL A 573 8.87 9.99 -25.37
C VAL A 573 9.52 11.12 -26.17
N ILE A 574 10.65 11.65 -25.71
CA ILE A 574 11.40 12.69 -26.43
C ILE A 574 11.94 12.15 -27.75
N THR A 575 12.43 10.91 -27.78
CA THR A 575 12.87 10.25 -29.02
C THR A 575 11.72 10.05 -30.01
N LEU A 576 10.53 9.64 -29.54
CA LEU A 576 9.34 9.55 -30.40
C LEU A 576 8.93 10.92 -30.97
N TYR A 577 8.98 11.97 -30.14
CA TYR A 577 8.73 13.34 -30.57
C TYR A 577 9.71 13.77 -31.66
N ASN A 578 11.01 13.51 -31.48
CA ASN A 578 12.03 13.81 -32.49
C ASN A 578 11.77 13.09 -33.82
N LYS A 579 11.43 11.80 -33.77
CA LYS A 579 11.10 11.02 -34.97
C LYS A 579 9.89 11.58 -35.73
N LEU A 580 8.86 12.02 -35.00
CA LEU A 580 7.68 12.67 -35.59
C LEU A 580 8.02 14.04 -36.18
N CYS A 581 8.87 14.83 -35.53
CA CYS A 581 9.33 16.13 -36.05
C CYS A 581 10.18 15.97 -37.32
N ASP A 582 11.11 15.01 -37.33
CA ASP A 582 12.00 14.77 -38.46
C ASP A 582 11.26 14.15 -39.66
N LYS A 583 10.25 13.31 -39.39
CA LYS A 583 9.42 12.64 -40.40
C LYS A 583 7.92 12.72 -40.04
N PRO A 584 7.25 13.86 -40.33
CA PRO A 584 5.84 14.06 -40.00
C PRO A 584 4.88 13.06 -40.66
N GLN A 585 5.27 12.49 -41.81
CA GLN A 585 4.49 11.48 -42.54
C GLN A 585 4.74 10.05 -42.05
N SER A 586 5.44 9.86 -40.94
CA SER A 586 5.72 8.53 -40.40
C SER A 586 4.45 7.81 -39.93
N GLU A 587 4.36 6.52 -40.22
CA GLU A 587 3.24 5.66 -39.80
C GLU A 587 3.35 5.21 -38.33
N ILE A 588 3.89 6.08 -37.46
CA ILE A 588 3.97 5.82 -36.03
C ILE A 588 2.55 5.74 -35.47
N VAL A 589 2.32 4.73 -34.61
CA VAL A 589 1.03 4.55 -33.91
C VAL A 589 0.78 5.74 -33.00
N ALA A 590 -0.44 6.29 -33.04
CA ALA A 590 -0.81 7.37 -32.15
C ALA A 590 -0.79 6.90 -30.69
N ARG A 591 -0.17 7.66 -29.78
CA ARG A 591 -0.04 7.34 -28.35
C ARG A 591 -0.54 8.48 -27.47
N THR A 592 -1.29 8.12 -26.43
CA THR A 592 -1.54 8.97 -25.27
C THR A 592 -0.76 8.39 -24.09
N VAL A 593 0.33 9.07 -23.72
CA VAL A 593 1.19 8.71 -22.60
C VAL A 593 0.63 9.31 -21.31
N ILE A 594 0.25 8.46 -20.36
CA ILE A 594 -0.36 8.87 -19.09
C ILE A 594 0.58 8.52 -17.94
N ILE A 595 1.07 9.55 -17.26
CA ILE A 595 1.90 9.39 -16.06
C ILE A 595 1.11 9.91 -14.85
N SER A 596 1.14 9.18 -13.74
CA SER A 596 0.45 9.58 -12.52
C SER A 596 1.18 9.01 -11.31
N GLY A 597 1.45 9.83 -10.32
CA GLY A 597 2.19 9.43 -9.13
C GLY A 597 2.33 10.56 -8.12
N LYS A 598 2.94 10.27 -6.98
CA LYS A 598 3.34 11.28 -5.99
C LYS A 598 4.83 11.12 -5.70
N ALA A 599 5.55 12.22 -5.55
CA ALA A 599 6.90 12.25 -5.00
C ALA A 599 6.82 12.50 -3.49
N ALA A 600 7.73 11.92 -2.69
CA ALA A 600 7.79 12.26 -1.26
C ALA A 600 8.15 13.76 -1.08
N PRO A 601 7.68 14.45 -0.03
CA PRO A 601 7.86 15.90 0.10
C PRO A 601 9.32 16.35 0.08
N GLY A 602 10.21 15.59 0.75
CA GLY A 602 11.66 15.85 0.78
C GLY A 602 12.44 15.32 -0.43
N TYR A 603 11.81 14.59 -1.36
CA TYR A 603 12.52 13.95 -2.47
C TYR A 603 12.64 14.89 -3.66
N MET A 604 13.64 15.77 -3.61
CA MET A 604 13.84 16.84 -4.58
C MET A 604 14.00 16.34 -6.02
N LEU A 605 14.81 15.29 -6.26
CA LEU A 605 15.01 14.77 -7.60
C LEU A 605 13.73 14.15 -8.18
N ALA A 606 12.94 13.43 -7.39
CA ALA A 606 11.63 12.93 -7.81
C ALA A 606 10.65 14.07 -8.17
N LYS A 607 10.67 15.19 -7.43
CA LYS A 607 9.90 16.39 -7.78
C LYS A 607 10.38 17.03 -9.08
N GLN A 608 11.69 17.06 -9.33
CA GLN A 608 12.24 17.52 -10.62
C GLN A 608 11.78 16.62 -11.78
N ILE A 609 11.69 15.30 -11.58
CA ILE A 609 11.14 14.38 -12.60
C ILE A 609 9.69 14.76 -12.94
N ILE A 610 8.85 15.07 -11.94
CA ILE A 610 7.47 15.55 -12.19
C ILE A 610 7.49 16.84 -13.02
N LYS A 611 8.38 17.79 -12.68
CA LYS A 611 8.50 19.03 -13.43
C LYS A 611 8.94 18.80 -14.87
N LEU A 612 9.92 17.94 -15.11
CA LEU A 612 10.35 17.57 -16.46
C LEU A 612 9.22 16.94 -17.28
N ILE A 613 8.44 16.03 -16.68
CA ILE A 613 7.29 15.41 -17.36
C ILE A 613 6.31 16.49 -17.85
N ASN A 614 5.96 17.46 -16.99
CA ASN A 614 5.04 18.53 -17.35
C ASN A 614 5.63 19.49 -18.39
N ASP A 615 6.91 19.86 -18.27
CA ASP A 615 7.60 20.72 -19.24
C ASP A 615 7.67 20.09 -20.63
N VAL A 616 7.98 18.80 -20.70
CA VAL A 616 7.95 18.04 -21.96
C VAL A 616 6.52 17.98 -22.50
N ALA A 617 5.52 17.80 -21.64
CA ALA A 617 4.13 17.75 -22.05
C ALA A 617 3.62 19.07 -22.63
N ASP A 618 4.02 20.20 -22.05
CA ASP A 618 3.65 21.53 -22.54
C ASP A 618 4.16 21.76 -23.97
N ILE A 619 5.37 21.30 -24.29
CA ILE A 619 5.92 21.43 -25.66
C ILE A 619 5.22 20.47 -26.63
N ILE A 620 5.13 19.18 -26.28
CA ILE A 620 4.61 18.16 -27.20
C ILE A 620 3.12 18.39 -27.50
N ASN A 621 2.30 18.64 -26.48
CA ASN A 621 0.85 18.76 -26.66
C ASN A 621 0.45 20.02 -27.46
N ASN A 622 1.29 21.07 -27.41
CA ASN A 622 1.05 22.32 -28.13
C ASN A 622 1.75 22.39 -29.49
N ASN A 623 2.51 21.35 -29.89
CA ASN A 623 3.11 21.29 -31.22
C ASN A 623 2.08 20.77 -32.26
N PRO A 624 1.60 21.61 -33.20
CA PRO A 624 0.59 21.20 -34.18
C PRO A 624 1.05 20.08 -35.12
N ALA A 625 2.37 19.92 -35.31
CA ALA A 625 2.93 18.89 -36.18
C ALA A 625 2.85 17.48 -35.57
N THR A 626 2.79 17.34 -34.25
CA THR A 626 2.93 16.04 -33.58
C THR A 626 1.81 15.71 -32.60
N ASN A 627 1.06 16.70 -32.09
CA ASN A 627 0.08 16.52 -31.01
C ASN A 627 -1.11 15.61 -31.31
N HIS A 628 -1.40 15.35 -32.59
CA HIS A 628 -2.43 14.41 -33.03
C HIS A 628 -1.93 12.95 -33.03
N LYS A 629 -0.61 12.74 -32.99
CA LYS A 629 0.04 11.42 -32.91
C LYS A 629 0.61 11.14 -31.53
N LEU A 630 1.08 12.14 -30.81
CA LEU A 630 1.67 11.96 -29.49
C LEU A 630 1.10 12.99 -28.53
N LYS A 631 0.40 12.50 -27.51
CA LYS A 631 0.03 13.29 -26.34
C LYS A 631 0.68 12.71 -25.09
N ILE A 632 1.02 13.58 -24.16
CA ILE A 632 1.51 13.20 -22.84
C ILE A 632 0.76 14.01 -21.79
N LEU A 633 0.35 13.38 -20.70
CA LEU A 633 -0.27 14.08 -19.59
C LEU A 633 0.15 13.52 -18.24
N TYR A 634 0.16 14.41 -17.25
CA TYR A 634 0.34 14.07 -15.86
C TYR A 634 -1.00 14.18 -15.13
N ILE A 635 -1.53 13.07 -14.62
CA ILE A 635 -2.76 13.10 -13.82
C ILE A 635 -2.38 13.42 -12.36
N PRO A 636 -2.88 14.52 -11.78
CA PRO A 636 -2.56 14.89 -10.41
C PRO A 636 -3.29 14.00 -9.40
N ASN A 637 -2.72 13.91 -8.20
CA ASN A 637 -3.28 13.24 -7.02
C ASN A 637 -3.65 11.77 -7.25
N TYR A 638 -2.67 10.98 -7.72
CA TYR A 638 -2.84 9.54 -7.84
C TYR A 638 -3.25 8.90 -6.50
N ASP A 639 -4.44 8.30 -6.48
CA ASP A 639 -5.04 7.58 -5.37
C ASP A 639 -5.78 6.32 -5.88
N VAL A 640 -6.52 5.63 -5.02
CA VAL A 640 -7.22 4.38 -5.39
C VAL A 640 -8.34 4.64 -6.39
N SER A 641 -9.10 5.72 -6.24
CA SER A 641 -10.17 6.08 -7.17
C SER A 641 -9.61 6.43 -8.55
N THR A 642 -8.57 7.26 -8.59
CA THR A 642 -7.86 7.62 -9.83
C THR A 642 -7.23 6.40 -10.49
N ALA A 643 -6.67 5.46 -9.73
CA ALA A 643 -6.21 4.18 -10.26
C ALA A 643 -7.36 3.37 -10.86
N GLY A 644 -8.53 3.34 -10.21
CA GLY A 644 -9.73 2.68 -10.70
C GLY A 644 -10.27 3.27 -12.01
N ASP A 645 -10.07 4.57 -12.24
CA ASP A 645 -10.42 5.22 -13.51
C ASP A 645 -9.42 4.86 -14.64
N ILE A 646 -8.11 4.84 -14.32
CA ILE A 646 -7.05 4.66 -15.32
C ILE A 646 -6.91 3.20 -15.77
N ILE A 647 -6.83 2.26 -14.82
CA ILE A 647 -6.46 0.86 -15.07
C ILE A 647 -7.34 0.16 -16.12
N PRO A 648 -8.69 0.29 -16.11
CA PRO A 648 -9.56 -0.38 -17.08
C PRO A 648 -9.34 0.09 -18.52
N ALA A 649 -8.85 1.32 -18.71
CA ALA A 649 -8.65 1.98 -19.99
C ALA A 649 -7.25 1.76 -20.57
N THR A 650 -6.29 1.28 -19.77
CA THR A 650 -4.91 1.09 -20.22
C THR A 650 -4.79 0.04 -21.32
N ASP A 651 -4.02 0.37 -22.38
CA ASP A 651 -3.58 -0.59 -23.39
C ASP A 651 -2.21 -1.15 -23.03
N LEU A 652 -1.22 -0.30 -22.74
CA LEU A 652 0.16 -0.67 -22.40
C LEU A 652 0.51 -0.25 -20.96
N SER A 653 1.06 -1.19 -20.20
CA SER A 653 1.43 -1.04 -18.79
C SER A 653 2.94 -0.98 -18.63
N GLU A 654 3.46 0.16 -18.17
CA GLU A 654 4.88 0.41 -17.94
C GLU A 654 5.36 -0.15 -16.58
N GLN A 655 6.15 -1.23 -16.64
CA GLN A 655 6.71 -1.94 -15.47
C GLN A 655 8.23 -2.01 -15.55
N ILE A 656 8.83 -0.83 -15.66
CA ILE A 656 10.21 -0.65 -16.13
C ILE A 656 11.20 -0.36 -15.00
N SER A 657 11.06 -0.91 -13.80
CA SER A 657 12.08 -0.74 -12.75
C SER A 657 13.42 -1.37 -13.15
N LEU A 658 14.53 -0.94 -12.55
CA LEU A 658 15.81 -1.65 -12.74
C LEU A 658 15.69 -3.05 -12.12
N ALA A 659 16.11 -4.10 -12.83
CA ALA A 659 16.05 -5.46 -12.32
C ALA A 659 16.80 -5.62 -10.98
N GLY A 660 16.12 -6.21 -9.99
CA GLY A 660 16.60 -6.35 -8.62
C GLY A 660 16.17 -5.22 -7.67
N THR A 661 15.39 -4.22 -8.12
CA THR A 661 14.99 -3.08 -7.28
C THR A 661 13.51 -3.10 -6.87
N GLU A 662 12.59 -3.57 -7.73
CA GLU A 662 11.18 -3.72 -7.36
C GLU A 662 10.96 -5.07 -6.68
N ALA A 663 10.64 -5.04 -5.39
CA ALA A 663 10.40 -6.25 -4.60
C ALA A 663 9.30 -7.16 -5.19
N SER A 664 8.27 -6.58 -5.80
CA SER A 664 7.16 -7.33 -6.39
C SER A 664 6.40 -6.45 -7.39
N GLY A 665 5.81 -5.36 -6.90
CA GLY A 665 4.86 -4.56 -7.66
C GLY A 665 3.47 -5.20 -7.68
N THR A 666 2.43 -4.40 -7.42
CA THR A 666 1.02 -4.84 -7.53
C THR A 666 0.23 -4.04 -8.57
N GLY A 667 0.81 -2.97 -9.12
CA GLY A 667 0.21 -2.21 -10.22
C GLY A 667 0.19 -3.01 -11.53
N ASN A 668 1.29 -3.71 -11.82
CA ASN A 668 1.42 -4.68 -12.92
C ASN A 668 0.29 -5.71 -12.92
N MET A 669 -0.01 -6.32 -11.77
CA MET A 669 -1.07 -7.32 -11.64
C MET A 669 -2.44 -6.73 -11.98
N LYS A 670 -2.75 -5.50 -11.53
CA LYS A 670 -4.05 -4.85 -11.78
C LYS A 670 -4.24 -4.52 -13.25
N LEU A 671 -3.18 -4.02 -13.87
CA LEU A 671 -3.18 -3.63 -15.27
C LEU A 671 -3.34 -4.86 -16.18
N ALA A 672 -2.58 -5.93 -15.93
CA ALA A 672 -2.70 -7.18 -16.68
C ALA A 672 -4.07 -7.86 -16.47
N LEU A 673 -4.63 -7.83 -15.26
CA LEU A 673 -5.98 -8.36 -14.98
C LEU A 673 -7.09 -7.60 -15.72
N ASN A 674 -6.84 -6.36 -16.11
CA ASN A 674 -7.73 -5.54 -16.94
C ASN A 674 -7.32 -5.54 -18.42
N GLY A 675 -6.41 -6.43 -18.80
CA GLY A 675 -6.01 -6.69 -20.18
C GLY A 675 -5.04 -5.68 -20.78
N ALA A 676 -4.35 -4.88 -19.97
CA ALA A 676 -3.19 -4.14 -20.47
C ALA A 676 -2.05 -5.12 -20.75
N LEU A 677 -1.38 -4.97 -21.90
CA LEU A 677 -0.13 -5.69 -22.13
C LEU A 677 0.99 -5.02 -21.35
N THR A 678 1.87 -5.83 -20.75
CA THR A 678 2.97 -5.30 -19.95
C THR A 678 4.21 -5.14 -20.82
N ILE A 679 4.87 -3.98 -20.71
CA ILE A 679 6.26 -3.80 -21.09
C ILE A 679 7.07 -3.61 -19.82
N GLY A 680 8.13 -4.40 -19.63
CA GLY A 680 8.84 -4.39 -18.36
C GLY A 680 10.14 -5.16 -18.35
N THR A 681 10.87 -5.01 -17.25
CA THR A 681 12.09 -5.76 -16.98
C THR A 681 11.79 -7.09 -16.29
N LEU A 682 12.80 -7.99 -16.26
CA LEU A 682 12.79 -9.20 -15.44
C LEU A 682 13.03 -8.84 -13.96
N ASP A 683 12.03 -8.23 -13.35
CA ASP A 683 12.07 -7.72 -11.98
C ASP A 683 10.77 -8.03 -11.22
N GLY A 684 10.88 -8.21 -9.90
CA GLY A 684 9.75 -8.48 -9.02
C GLY A 684 8.76 -9.51 -9.56
N ALA A 685 7.47 -9.19 -9.52
CA ALA A 685 6.39 -10.06 -9.99
C ALA A 685 6.24 -10.09 -11.52
N ASN A 686 6.99 -9.30 -12.30
CA ASN A 686 6.94 -9.39 -13.76
C ASN A 686 7.44 -10.75 -14.26
N ILE A 687 8.40 -11.36 -13.55
CA ILE A 687 8.93 -12.70 -13.87
C ILE A 687 7.81 -13.73 -13.72
N GLU A 688 7.16 -13.76 -12.55
CA GLU A 688 6.05 -14.68 -12.29
C GLU A 688 4.89 -14.42 -13.27
N MET A 689 4.59 -13.15 -13.58
CA MET A 689 3.56 -12.81 -14.56
C MET A 689 3.89 -13.38 -15.94
N ARG A 690 5.14 -13.21 -16.42
CA ARG A 690 5.61 -13.80 -17.68
C ARG A 690 5.42 -15.32 -17.68
N ASP A 691 5.73 -15.99 -16.58
CA ASP A 691 5.68 -17.45 -16.50
C ASP A 691 4.23 -17.97 -16.52
N HIS A 692 3.28 -17.26 -15.90
CA HIS A 692 1.85 -17.63 -15.91
C HIS A 692 1.09 -17.21 -17.19
N ILE A 693 1.46 -16.07 -17.77
CA ILE A 693 0.83 -15.50 -18.98
C ILE A 693 1.44 -16.08 -20.27
N GLY A 694 2.69 -16.54 -20.20
CA GLY A 694 3.50 -16.97 -21.34
C GLY A 694 4.37 -15.84 -21.90
N ALA A 695 5.65 -16.15 -22.16
CA ALA A 695 6.65 -15.17 -22.58
C ALA A 695 6.27 -14.42 -23.88
N ASP A 696 5.56 -15.06 -24.80
CA ASP A 696 5.12 -14.44 -26.05
C ASP A 696 4.08 -13.32 -25.84
N ASN A 697 3.43 -13.25 -24.68
CA ASN A 697 2.30 -12.37 -24.42
C ASN A 697 2.66 -11.17 -23.52
N ILE A 698 3.96 -10.93 -23.29
CA ILE A 698 4.53 -9.83 -22.51
C ILE A 698 5.80 -9.31 -23.18
N PHE A 699 6.05 -7.99 -23.11
CA PHE A 699 7.21 -7.37 -23.74
C PHE A 699 8.32 -7.18 -22.70
N ILE A 700 9.23 -8.14 -22.63
CA ILE A 700 10.35 -8.12 -21.69
C ILE A 700 11.60 -7.51 -22.34
N PHE A 701 12.30 -6.64 -21.63
CA PHE A 701 13.55 -6.03 -22.09
C PHE A 701 14.54 -5.78 -20.95
N GLY A 702 15.75 -5.35 -21.33
CA GLY A 702 16.74 -4.77 -20.42
C GLY A 702 17.60 -5.78 -19.68
N LEU A 703 18.42 -5.27 -18.78
CA LEU A 703 19.34 -6.05 -17.96
C LEU A 703 18.60 -6.98 -16.99
N THR A 704 19.18 -8.16 -16.73
CA THR A 704 18.80 -9.00 -15.59
C THR A 704 19.38 -8.45 -14.28
N ALA A 705 18.87 -8.88 -13.13
CA ALA A 705 19.40 -8.47 -11.83
C ALA A 705 20.90 -8.81 -11.66
N GLU A 706 21.34 -9.95 -12.20
CA GLU A 706 22.75 -10.33 -12.21
C GLU A 706 23.60 -9.42 -13.09
N GLN A 707 23.11 -9.05 -14.27
CA GLN A 707 23.81 -8.14 -15.18
C GLN A 707 23.87 -6.72 -14.60
N ALA A 708 22.78 -6.24 -14.00
CA ALA A 708 22.75 -4.97 -13.30
C ALA A 708 23.76 -4.94 -12.14
N LYS A 709 23.82 -6.00 -11.33
CA LYS A 709 24.82 -6.11 -10.26
C LYS A 709 26.26 -6.08 -10.81
N LYS A 710 26.56 -6.88 -11.83
CA LYS A 710 27.89 -6.92 -12.47
C LYS A 710 28.32 -5.58 -13.07
N ASN A 711 27.38 -4.84 -13.65
CA ASN A 711 27.64 -3.51 -14.20
C ASN A 711 27.98 -2.51 -13.07
N ASN A 712 27.34 -2.64 -11.91
CA ASN A 712 27.52 -1.75 -10.77
C ASN A 712 28.85 -1.92 -10.02
N ASP A 713 29.64 -2.98 -10.31
CA ASP A 713 30.96 -3.26 -9.70
C ASP A 713 32.07 -2.30 -10.22
N GLY A 714 31.77 -1.01 -10.35
CA GLY A 714 32.72 0.05 -10.72
C GLY A 714 33.05 0.16 -12.22
N LYS A 715 32.38 -0.60 -13.08
CA LYS A 715 32.62 -0.62 -14.54
C LYS A 715 31.60 0.17 -15.35
N TYR A 716 30.44 0.48 -14.78
CA TYR A 716 29.40 1.22 -15.46
C TYR A 716 29.80 2.68 -15.70
N LYS A 717 29.79 3.09 -16.97
CA LYS A 717 30.09 4.46 -17.42
C LYS A 717 28.93 5.00 -18.24
N PRO A 718 28.02 5.79 -17.65
CA PRO A 718 26.80 6.24 -18.32
C PRO A 718 27.06 6.97 -19.66
N ARG A 719 28.12 7.79 -19.71
CA ARG A 719 28.50 8.54 -20.92
C ARG A 719 28.89 7.69 -22.13
N GLU A 720 29.31 6.44 -21.93
CA GLU A 720 29.62 5.56 -23.06
C GLU A 720 28.35 5.16 -23.84
N TYR A 721 27.20 5.07 -23.17
CA TYR A 721 25.91 4.79 -23.79
C TYR A 721 25.35 5.96 -24.58
N LEU A 722 25.69 7.20 -24.21
CA LEU A 722 25.34 8.39 -25.01
C LEU A 722 26.11 8.40 -26.33
N ARG A 723 27.40 8.07 -26.30
CA ARG A 723 28.26 8.06 -27.50
C ARG A 723 27.85 6.99 -28.52
N SER A 724 27.22 5.91 -28.07
CA SER A 724 26.81 4.80 -28.93
C SER A 724 25.37 4.90 -29.42
N ASN A 725 24.59 5.90 -28.99
CA ASN A 725 23.18 6.04 -29.35
C ASN A 725 22.81 7.52 -29.61
N GLU A 726 22.70 7.88 -30.89
CA GLU A 726 22.39 9.25 -31.32
C GLU A 726 21.00 9.73 -30.87
N ASP A 727 19.99 8.85 -30.93
CA ASP A 727 18.62 9.14 -30.47
C ASP A 727 18.60 9.50 -28.98
N LEU A 728 19.39 8.78 -28.17
CA LEU A 728 19.54 9.01 -26.73
C LEU A 728 20.32 10.30 -26.45
N SER A 729 21.45 10.50 -27.14
CA SER A 729 22.27 11.72 -26.99
C SER A 729 21.41 12.95 -27.26
N ARG A 730 20.71 12.99 -28.40
CA ARG A 730 19.84 14.11 -28.76
C ARG A 730 18.76 14.38 -27.71
N ALA A 731 18.16 13.34 -27.14
CA ALA A 731 17.15 13.51 -26.09
C ALA A 731 17.73 14.14 -24.81
N ILE A 732 18.94 13.74 -24.42
CA ILE A 732 19.66 14.34 -23.28
C ILE A 732 20.08 15.78 -23.58
N ASP A 733 20.64 16.03 -24.77
CA ASP A 733 21.09 17.35 -25.21
C ASP A 733 19.92 18.35 -25.20
N MET A 734 18.73 17.95 -25.67
CA MET A 734 17.53 18.79 -25.61
C MET A 734 17.13 19.17 -24.17
N ILE A 735 17.29 18.26 -23.20
CA ILE A 735 17.01 18.54 -21.80
C ILE A 735 18.08 19.50 -21.24
N GLU A 736 19.35 19.25 -21.55
CA GLU A 736 20.50 20.04 -21.06
C GLU A 736 20.53 21.47 -21.62
N GLU A 737 20.22 21.63 -22.91
CA GLU A 737 20.20 22.94 -23.60
C GLU A 737 18.97 23.78 -23.24
N GLY A 738 18.01 23.20 -22.52
CA GLY A 738 16.82 23.90 -22.07
C GLY A 738 15.71 23.98 -23.10
N TYR A 739 15.65 23.07 -24.07
CA TYR A 739 14.58 23.03 -25.09
C TYR A 739 13.17 23.00 -24.47
N PHE A 740 13.02 22.23 -23.39
CA PHE A 740 11.76 22.11 -22.61
C PHE A 740 11.62 23.16 -21.50
N SER A 741 12.59 24.07 -21.36
CA SER A 741 12.61 25.08 -20.30
C SER A 741 13.25 26.39 -20.79
N PRO A 742 12.70 27.02 -21.85
CA PRO A 742 13.33 28.16 -22.50
C PRO A 742 13.50 29.37 -21.57
N ASP A 743 12.65 29.50 -20.55
CA ASP A 743 12.69 30.53 -19.52
C ASP A 743 13.75 30.27 -18.44
N ASN A 744 14.23 29.03 -18.28
CA ASN A 744 15.35 28.68 -17.42
C ASN A 744 16.07 27.43 -17.94
N ARG A 745 17.05 27.63 -18.82
CA ARG A 745 17.76 26.52 -19.50
C ARG A 745 18.43 25.53 -18.55
N LYS A 746 18.80 25.96 -17.35
CA LYS A 746 19.48 25.10 -16.35
C LYS A 746 18.50 24.36 -15.42
N ARG A 747 17.19 24.53 -15.57
CA ARG A 747 16.17 23.94 -14.67
C ARG A 747 16.38 22.44 -14.47
N HIS A 748 16.67 21.71 -15.54
CA HIS A 748 16.77 20.25 -15.55
C HIS A 748 18.19 19.71 -15.43
N TYR A 749 19.19 20.58 -15.17
CA TYR A 749 20.58 20.16 -14.96
C TYR A 749 20.73 19.07 -13.89
N PRO A 750 20.04 19.09 -12.72
CA PRO A 750 20.15 18.01 -11.74
C PRO A 750 19.78 16.63 -12.28
N ILE A 751 18.83 16.55 -13.23
CA ILE A 751 18.44 15.29 -13.88
C ILE A 751 19.55 14.83 -14.82
N VAL A 752 20.10 15.74 -15.63
CA VAL A 752 21.19 15.44 -16.56
C VAL A 752 22.45 15.01 -15.79
N ASP A 753 22.81 15.69 -14.70
CA ASP A 753 23.93 15.30 -13.84
C ASP A 753 23.70 13.89 -13.25
N ALA A 754 22.51 13.63 -12.70
CA ALA A 754 22.19 12.31 -12.13
C ALA A 754 22.34 11.18 -13.17
N LEU A 755 21.89 11.40 -14.40
CA LEU A 755 21.96 10.41 -15.50
C LEU A 755 23.37 10.27 -16.11
N THR A 756 24.16 11.35 -16.16
CA THR A 756 25.44 11.32 -16.88
C THR A 756 26.64 11.07 -15.97
N ARG A 757 26.51 11.34 -14.67
CA ARG A 757 27.57 11.16 -13.67
C ARG A 757 27.58 9.78 -13.05
N SER A 758 26.43 9.30 -12.57
CA SER A 758 26.34 8.03 -11.83
C SER A 758 25.30 7.06 -12.37
N ASP A 759 24.11 7.54 -12.76
CA ASP A 759 22.95 6.73 -13.18
C ASP A 759 22.81 5.41 -12.42
N PRO A 760 22.57 5.45 -11.09
CA PRO A 760 22.57 4.26 -10.24
C PRO A 760 21.48 3.24 -10.64
N TYR A 761 20.51 3.66 -11.44
CA TYR A 761 19.41 2.83 -11.91
C TYR A 761 19.51 2.46 -13.40
N MET A 762 20.67 2.70 -14.01
CA MET A 762 21.04 2.27 -15.36
C MET A 762 19.99 2.62 -16.42
N VAL A 763 19.40 3.81 -16.30
CA VAL A 763 18.45 4.38 -17.26
C VAL A 763 19.06 4.42 -18.66
N LEU A 764 20.31 4.88 -18.79
CA LEU A 764 20.99 4.99 -20.09
C LEU A 764 21.37 3.62 -20.64
N ALA A 765 21.67 2.65 -19.77
CA ALA A 765 22.05 1.30 -20.19
C ALA A 765 20.89 0.55 -20.86
N ASP A 766 19.70 0.66 -20.27
CA ASP A 766 18.50 -0.04 -20.74
C ASP A 766 17.78 0.69 -21.88
N PHE A 767 18.15 1.93 -22.21
CA PHE A 767 17.43 2.75 -23.18
C PHE A 767 17.28 2.09 -24.55
N ALA A 768 18.35 1.53 -25.11
CA ALA A 768 18.31 0.92 -26.44
C ALA A 768 17.39 -0.32 -26.48
N ALA A 769 17.48 -1.19 -25.46
CA ALA A 769 16.64 -2.36 -25.34
C ALA A 769 15.16 -1.97 -25.14
N TYR A 770 14.91 -0.93 -24.34
CA TYR A 770 13.58 -0.39 -24.12
C TYR A 770 12.97 0.19 -25.40
N ALA A 771 13.72 1.00 -26.14
CA ALA A 771 13.29 1.57 -27.41
C ALA A 771 12.96 0.48 -28.44
N GLN A 772 13.75 -0.59 -28.49
CA GLN A 772 13.45 -1.74 -29.34
C GLN A 772 12.16 -2.45 -28.93
N ALA A 773 11.97 -2.75 -27.64
CA ALA A 773 10.74 -3.37 -27.15
C ALA A 773 9.50 -2.51 -27.42
N GLN A 774 9.65 -1.17 -27.39
CA GLN A 774 8.57 -0.25 -27.76
C GLN A 774 8.23 -0.29 -29.27
N ASN A 775 9.18 -0.62 -30.14
CA ASN A 775 8.92 -0.89 -31.56
C ASN A 775 8.16 -2.20 -31.75
N ASP A 776 8.47 -3.22 -30.94
CA ASP A 776 7.76 -4.52 -30.96
C ASP A 776 6.31 -4.36 -30.49
N VAL A 777 6.09 -3.55 -29.44
CA VAL A 777 4.76 -3.11 -29.00
C VAL A 777 4.00 -2.46 -30.14
N GLU A 778 4.62 -1.51 -30.85
CA GLU A 778 3.97 -0.81 -31.95
C GLU A 778 3.56 -1.77 -33.08
N THR A 779 4.46 -2.67 -33.46
CA THR A 779 4.22 -3.70 -34.49
C THR A 779 3.05 -4.59 -34.08
N CYS A 780 2.99 -5.03 -32.82
CA CYS A 780 1.89 -5.82 -32.31
C CYS A 780 0.57 -5.02 -32.27
N TYR A 781 0.59 -3.75 -31.86
CA TYR A 781 -0.60 -2.91 -31.74
C TYR A 781 -1.28 -2.61 -33.09
N LYS A 782 -0.50 -2.60 -34.18
CA LYS A 782 -1.02 -2.52 -35.56
C LYS A 782 -1.83 -3.77 -35.93
N ASN A 783 -1.45 -4.94 -35.42
CA ASN A 783 -2.24 -6.18 -35.56
C ASN A 783 -3.28 -6.30 -34.44
N LYS A 784 -4.46 -5.72 -34.65
CA LYS A 784 -5.54 -5.67 -33.63
C LYS A 784 -6.03 -7.04 -33.16
N PHE A 785 -6.06 -8.04 -34.04
CA PHE A 785 -6.44 -9.39 -33.65
C PHE A 785 -5.42 -9.95 -32.66
N GLU A 786 -4.13 -9.80 -32.96
CA GLU A 786 -3.08 -10.38 -32.13
C GLU A 786 -2.90 -9.63 -30.81
N TRP A 787 -2.99 -8.31 -30.82
CA TRP A 787 -3.04 -7.51 -29.59
C TRP A 787 -4.17 -7.97 -28.67
N THR A 788 -5.37 -8.15 -29.22
CA THR A 788 -6.56 -8.57 -28.47
C THR A 788 -6.39 -10.00 -27.93
N ARG A 789 -5.85 -10.92 -28.74
CA ARG A 789 -5.54 -12.29 -28.30
C ARG A 789 -4.58 -12.28 -27.10
N LYS A 790 -3.45 -11.58 -27.21
CA LYS A 790 -2.46 -11.47 -26.11
C LYS A 790 -3.08 -10.85 -24.87
N SER A 791 -3.93 -9.84 -25.03
CA SER A 791 -4.62 -9.14 -23.95
C SER A 791 -5.57 -10.07 -23.18
N ILE A 792 -6.34 -10.91 -23.90
CA ILE A 792 -7.20 -11.93 -23.28
C ILE A 792 -6.36 -12.99 -22.55
N LEU A 793 -5.24 -13.42 -23.13
CA LEU A 793 -4.33 -14.38 -22.50
C LEU A 793 -3.66 -13.83 -21.24
N ASN A 794 -3.38 -12.51 -21.19
CA ASN A 794 -2.93 -11.85 -19.97
C ASN A 794 -3.98 -12.03 -18.87
N ILE A 795 -5.25 -11.67 -19.12
CA ILE A 795 -6.35 -11.84 -18.16
C ILE A 795 -6.46 -13.31 -17.71
N ALA A 796 -6.39 -14.25 -18.66
CA ALA A 796 -6.49 -15.69 -18.37
C ALA A 796 -5.32 -16.23 -17.53
N GLY A 797 -4.15 -15.59 -17.60
CA GLY A 797 -2.96 -15.92 -16.82
C GLY A 797 -2.91 -15.30 -15.42
N MET A 798 -3.88 -14.44 -15.05
CA MET A 798 -3.80 -13.68 -13.79
C MET A 798 -4.31 -14.40 -12.53
N GLY A 799 -4.80 -15.65 -12.62
CA GLY A 799 -5.38 -16.39 -11.49
C GLY A 799 -4.48 -16.43 -10.24
N TYR A 800 -3.20 -16.77 -10.43
CA TYR A 800 -2.21 -16.88 -9.36
C TYR A 800 -2.01 -15.60 -8.54
N PHE A 801 -2.30 -14.43 -9.11
CA PHE A 801 -2.08 -13.13 -8.48
C PHE A 801 -3.29 -12.62 -7.68
N SER A 802 -4.27 -13.48 -7.39
CA SER A 802 -5.29 -13.17 -6.40
C SER A 802 -4.69 -13.06 -5.01
N SER A 803 -5.02 -12.01 -4.26
CA SER A 803 -4.66 -11.93 -2.84
C SER A 803 -5.29 -13.04 -2.00
N ASP A 804 -6.35 -13.71 -2.47
CA ASP A 804 -6.90 -14.89 -1.77
C ASP A 804 -5.95 -16.07 -1.80
N ARG A 805 -5.17 -16.25 -2.88
CA ARG A 805 -4.11 -17.26 -2.94
C ARG A 805 -3.03 -16.92 -1.92
N THR A 806 -2.53 -15.67 -1.96
CA THR A 806 -1.51 -15.21 -1.00
C THR A 806 -1.97 -15.41 0.45
N ILE A 807 -3.20 -15.02 0.80
CA ILE A 807 -3.72 -15.19 2.16
C ILE A 807 -3.90 -16.66 2.56
N ARG A 808 -4.31 -17.54 1.65
CA ARG A 808 -4.33 -19.00 1.92
C ARG A 808 -2.93 -19.51 2.25
N GLU A 809 -1.93 -19.08 1.50
CA GLU A 809 -0.54 -19.47 1.77
C GLU A 809 -0.02 -18.91 3.10
N TYR A 810 -0.30 -17.65 3.44
CA TYR A 810 0.01 -17.11 4.76
C TYR A 810 -0.66 -17.92 5.87
N ALA A 811 -1.95 -18.23 5.74
CA ALA A 811 -2.69 -19.00 6.73
C ALA A 811 -2.08 -20.40 6.94
N GLN A 812 -1.66 -21.09 5.87
CA GLN A 812 -1.11 -22.45 5.96
C GLN A 812 0.38 -22.46 6.37
N LYS A 813 1.20 -21.63 5.73
CA LYS A 813 2.66 -21.66 5.88
C LYS A 813 3.14 -20.89 7.11
N VAL A 814 2.45 -19.81 7.47
CA VAL A 814 2.86 -18.87 8.54
C VAL A 814 1.93 -18.96 9.74
N TRP A 815 0.67 -18.54 9.61
CA TRP A 815 -0.23 -18.36 10.76
C TRP A 815 -0.81 -19.65 11.33
N LYS A 816 -0.67 -20.78 10.62
CA LYS A 816 -1.22 -22.09 10.99
C LYS A 816 -2.72 -22.06 11.28
N ILE A 817 -3.47 -21.39 10.41
CA ILE A 817 -4.94 -21.28 10.46
C ILE A 817 -5.54 -22.15 9.35
N LYS A 818 -6.60 -22.90 9.69
CA LYS A 818 -7.38 -23.67 8.71
C LYS A 818 -8.23 -22.71 7.86
N THR A 819 -8.11 -22.81 6.54
CA THR A 819 -8.82 -22.00 5.53
C THR A 819 -9.95 -22.76 4.88
#